data_AF-R7K545-F1
#
_entry.id   AF-R7K545-F1
#
_cell.length_a   1.000
_cell.length_b   1.000
_cell.length_c   1.000
_cell.angle_alpha   90.00
_cell.angle_beta   90.00
_cell.angle_gamma   90.00
#
_symmetry.space_group_name_H-M   'P 1'
#
loop_
_entity.id
_entity.type
_entity.pdbx_description
1 polymer ?
#
loop_
_entity_poly.entity_id
_entity_poly.type
_entity_poly.pdbx_seq_one_letter_code
_entity_poly.pdbx_strand_id
1 'polypeptide(L)'
;MRKVHISLTVILSAVFVLLGVFVFRQAYLRFWETLCDFGRSVAYYFCGIFGIEHSIVPTVTEYSKVLQWEILLPSDFAGFQSSAADYFALLFNKDNFTAWGQTLAVTLGNAAKILSILLPCIVILIFAVKRLYAKGNNRYNKDTLPLKAFKKTMSVTYQPAKRFVLSYLSFLKEHGAVWICWLVLWAFHLDAASIVLSALAYYFYFAVAFDFVGLYVQICKLLIDLQFTFRYFPWWVLVFAVYPLFHRWRKRIAVNRLRHNEARNCGFINELPIVSITCGSMGKRKTTMITDMTLSQEVMFRQKALAIIQNTDLKFPCFPWLMFEKELRSCMEHGTVYNLATTKEWVKLKRQRFLKHRNPDLQLYGYDYKRYGAIYDDALKISSLFDAMETYAQAYFIYVIECSLIVANYSVRTDNKLIDGGNFPVWATDFFSEIRRKSRHSHVLDFDVLRLGKKVLENNPNAGSFEFGVVAITEIGKERGNNLELKEVKKGGDETNQKNDLFNSWLKMCRHSATVDNYPFIKVFTDEQRPESWGADARDLCEIIQIASSGDMKLALPFYTVEDMVSEWAFNRFIRLYYDFRFRRGDNTLLVYLLKGVTAWLWKRNARIYNRYGYSILKIEKERGTMDGKPEKKKYYLANGKIYANRFSTDCFSDYFNDTAKKSKVGLRDYIEYATEKASVEELKMQNSYFINGLYKDADGSA
;
A
#
# COMPACT_ATOMS: atom_id res chain seq x y z
N MET A 1 36.66 5.22 12.64
CA MET A 1 35.59 5.60 11.69
C MET A 1 35.07 7.02 11.93
N ARG A 2 34.50 7.36 13.10
CA ARG A 2 33.97 8.72 13.37
C ARG A 2 34.98 9.86 13.15
N LYS A 3 36.23 9.71 13.64
CA LYS A 3 37.32 10.68 13.41
C LYS A 3 37.64 10.87 11.91
N VAL A 4 37.67 9.78 11.14
CA VAL A 4 37.91 9.81 9.68
C VAL A 4 36.78 10.54 8.96
N HIS A 5 35.52 10.31 9.36
CA HIS A 5 34.35 11.00 8.80
C HIS A 5 34.40 12.51 9.07
N ILE A 6 34.79 12.91 10.29
CA ILE A 6 34.97 14.32 10.64
C ILE A 6 36.08 14.95 9.78
N SER A 7 37.26 14.33 9.70
CA SER A 7 38.36 14.84 8.87
C SER A 7 37.96 14.99 7.40
N LEU A 8 37.26 14.00 6.84
CA LEU A 8 36.76 14.06 5.47
C LEU A 8 35.78 15.22 5.26
N THR A 9 34.84 15.41 6.20
CA THR A 9 33.88 16.53 6.16
C THR A 9 34.58 17.88 6.24
N VAL A 10 35.60 18.03 7.08
CA VAL A 10 36.39 19.27 7.18
C VAL A 10 37.11 19.56 5.86
N ILE A 11 37.76 18.55 5.28
CA ILE A 11 38.45 18.69 3.99
C ILE A 11 37.48 19.10 2.89
N LEU A 12 36.32 18.43 2.78
CA LEU A 12 35.30 18.76 1.79
C LEU A 12 34.75 20.18 1.99
N SER A 13 34.51 20.59 3.24
CA SER A 13 34.06 21.95 3.55
C SER A 13 35.09 22.99 3.15
N ALA A 14 36.38 22.76 3.43
CA ALA A 14 37.46 23.64 3.02
C ALA A 14 37.54 23.75 1.49
N VAL A 15 37.41 22.63 0.76
CA VAL A 15 37.36 22.64 -0.71
C VAL A 15 36.17 23.47 -1.23
N PHE A 16 34.99 23.32 -0.64
CA PHE A 16 33.82 24.12 -1.05
C PHE A 16 34.00 25.61 -0.82
N VAL A 17 34.65 26.01 0.26
CA VAL A 17 35.00 27.42 0.52
C VAL A 17 36.02 27.92 -0.50
N LEU A 18 37.08 27.15 -0.77
CA LEU A 18 38.11 27.51 -1.76
C LEU A 18 37.52 27.64 -3.17
N LEU A 19 36.58 26.77 -3.56
CA LEU A 19 35.85 26.93 -4.82
C LEU A 19 35.07 28.25 -4.87
N GLY A 20 34.50 28.69 -3.76
CA GLY A 20 33.86 30.00 -3.65
C GLY A 20 34.79 31.16 -3.95
N VAL A 21 36.00 31.11 -3.39
CA VAL A 21 37.01 32.17 -3.54
C VAL A 21 37.61 32.20 -4.93
N PHE A 22 37.94 31.04 -5.51
CA PHE A 22 38.70 30.97 -6.77
C PHE A 22 37.83 30.85 -8.03
N VAL A 23 36.67 30.20 -7.94
CA VAL A 23 35.81 29.91 -9.10
C VAL A 23 34.57 30.79 -9.09
N PHE A 24 33.92 30.96 -7.94
CA PHE A 24 32.64 31.68 -7.82
C PHE A 24 32.77 33.11 -7.29
N ARG A 25 33.96 33.72 -7.34
CA ARG A 25 34.21 35.08 -6.84
C ARG A 25 33.24 36.11 -7.42
N GLN A 26 32.91 35.98 -8.70
CA GLN A 26 31.98 36.87 -9.40
C GLN A 26 30.56 36.78 -8.84
N ALA A 27 30.08 35.60 -8.42
CA ALA A 27 28.77 35.44 -7.79
C ALA A 27 28.68 36.21 -6.46
N TYR A 28 29.75 36.21 -5.66
CA TYR A 28 29.79 37.01 -4.42
C TYR A 28 29.81 38.52 -4.67
N LEU A 29 30.52 38.97 -5.70
CA LEU A 29 30.52 40.38 -6.12
C LEU A 29 29.15 40.79 -6.66
N ARG A 30 28.48 39.90 -7.40
CA ARG A 30 27.12 40.10 -7.90
C ARG A 30 26.11 40.17 -6.76
N PHE A 31 26.24 39.30 -5.77
CA PHE A 31 25.41 39.37 -4.56
C PHE A 31 25.53 40.72 -3.87
N TRP A 32 26.75 41.24 -3.71
CA TRP A 32 26.97 42.57 -3.14
C TRP A 32 26.33 43.70 -3.97
N GLU A 33 26.39 43.62 -5.30
CA GLU A 33 25.71 44.55 -6.21
C GLU A 33 24.18 44.51 -5.99
N THR A 34 23.58 43.31 -5.95
CA THR A 34 22.13 43.18 -5.74
C THR A 34 21.68 43.64 -4.35
N LEU A 35 22.56 43.60 -3.35
CA LEU A 35 22.28 44.11 -2.01
C LEU A 35 22.27 45.65 -1.97
N CYS A 36 23.16 46.28 -2.74
CA CYS A 36 23.13 47.72 -2.97
C CYS A 36 21.86 48.14 -3.73
N ASP A 37 21.49 47.40 -4.77
CA ASP A 37 20.25 47.63 -5.53
C ASP A 37 19.01 47.52 -4.65
N PHE A 38 18.96 46.48 -3.81
CA PHE A 38 17.86 46.27 -2.86
C PHE A 38 17.74 47.43 -1.87
N GLY A 39 18.83 47.85 -1.23
CA GLY A 39 18.81 48.96 -0.28
C GLY A 39 18.32 50.27 -0.90
N ARG A 40 18.76 50.57 -2.13
CA ARG A 40 18.32 51.77 -2.87
C ARG A 40 16.86 51.69 -3.29
N SER A 41 16.39 50.54 -3.76
CA SER A 41 14.98 50.34 -4.10
C SER A 41 14.05 50.42 -2.89
N VAL A 42 14.45 49.91 -1.73
CA VAL A 42 13.69 50.05 -0.48
C VAL A 42 13.64 51.51 -0.03
N ALA A 43 14.77 52.23 -0.11
CA ALA A 43 14.80 53.65 0.21
C ALA A 43 13.93 54.49 -0.74
N TYR A 44 13.97 54.19 -2.04
CA TYR A 44 13.10 54.79 -3.06
C TYR A 44 11.62 54.50 -2.79
N TYR A 45 11.28 53.25 -2.49
CA TYR A 45 9.93 52.83 -2.13
C TYR A 45 9.39 53.56 -0.90
N PHE A 46 10.20 53.64 0.16
CA PHE A 46 9.84 54.33 1.39
C PHE A 46 9.59 55.82 1.13
N CYS A 47 10.53 56.52 0.48
CA CYS A 47 10.37 57.95 0.23
C CYS A 47 9.19 58.24 -0.72
N GLY A 48 8.94 57.36 -1.70
CA GLY A 48 7.80 57.46 -2.62
C GLY A 48 6.44 57.29 -1.94
N ILE A 49 6.31 56.35 -0.98
CA ILE A 49 5.06 56.17 -0.22
C ILE A 49 4.81 57.33 0.75
N PHE A 50 5.86 57.85 1.37
CA PHE A 50 5.75 58.92 2.36
C PHE A 50 5.81 60.33 1.75
N GLY A 51 5.91 60.47 0.43
CA GLY A 51 5.93 61.75 -0.28
C GLY A 51 7.13 62.64 0.05
N ILE A 52 8.26 62.04 0.47
CA ILE A 52 9.47 62.76 0.85
C ILE A 52 10.26 63.08 -0.42
N GLU A 53 10.66 64.34 -0.65
CA GLU A 53 11.52 64.69 -1.78
C GLU A 53 12.87 63.97 -1.67
N HIS A 54 13.23 63.20 -2.70
CA HIS A 54 14.45 62.40 -2.72
C HIS A 54 15.13 62.45 -4.09
N SER A 55 16.47 62.48 -4.11
CA SER A 55 17.29 62.34 -5.33
C SER A 55 17.83 60.91 -5.52
N ILE A 56 17.19 59.92 -4.91
CA ILE A 56 17.63 58.51 -4.96
C ILE A 56 17.35 57.94 -6.35
N VAL A 57 18.40 57.54 -7.06
CA VAL A 57 18.30 56.83 -8.35
C VAL A 57 18.36 55.32 -8.10
N PRO A 58 17.27 54.57 -8.37
CA PRO A 58 17.27 53.12 -8.22
C PRO A 58 18.15 52.49 -9.32
N THR A 59 19.22 51.80 -8.93
CA THR A 59 20.17 51.14 -9.86
C THR A 59 19.70 49.79 -10.37
N VAL A 60 18.55 49.31 -9.88
CA VAL A 60 17.95 48.04 -10.30
C VAL A 60 17.55 48.03 -11.79
N THR A 61 17.38 49.20 -12.42
CA THR A 61 17.03 49.37 -13.84
C THR A 61 18.24 49.31 -14.79
N GLU A 62 19.48 49.38 -14.29
CA GLU A 62 20.71 49.27 -15.09
C GLU A 62 21.21 47.81 -15.18
N TYR A 63 21.93 47.41 -16.22
CA TYR A 63 22.58 46.09 -16.29
C TYR A 63 23.67 45.89 -15.23
N SER A 64 23.99 44.62 -14.90
CA SER A 64 25.07 44.30 -13.94
C SER A 64 26.41 44.83 -14.44
N LYS A 65 27.16 45.48 -13.55
CA LYS A 65 28.53 45.96 -13.78
C LYS A 65 29.55 44.85 -13.48
N VAL A 66 29.16 43.88 -12.67
CA VAL A 66 30.00 42.76 -12.21
C VAL A 66 29.98 41.60 -13.20
N LEU A 67 28.81 41.28 -13.75
CA LEU A 67 28.62 40.20 -14.70
C LEU A 67 28.43 40.77 -16.10
N GLN A 68 29.46 40.59 -16.93
CA GLN A 68 29.40 40.93 -18.33
C GLN A 68 28.77 39.77 -19.12
N TRP A 69 27.88 40.14 -20.03
CA TRP A 69 26.99 39.23 -20.74
C TRP A 69 27.73 38.53 -21.89
N GLU A 70 28.00 37.22 -21.78
CA GLU A 70 28.65 36.45 -22.87
C GLU A 70 27.64 35.75 -23.82
N ILE A 71 26.33 35.85 -23.60
CA ILE A 71 25.29 35.15 -24.39
C ILE A 71 24.30 36.15 -25.01
N LEU A 72 24.16 36.08 -26.33
CA LEU A 72 23.43 36.95 -27.26
C LEU A 72 21.91 37.05 -26.99
N LEU A 73 21.50 37.94 -26.09
CA LEU A 73 20.14 38.48 -26.10
C LEU A 73 20.22 39.99 -26.38
N PRO A 74 19.35 40.54 -27.24
CA PRO A 74 19.36 41.96 -27.53
C PRO A 74 19.16 42.81 -26.26
N SER A 75 19.72 44.00 -26.25
CA SER A 75 19.64 44.94 -25.11
C SER A 75 18.24 45.53 -24.90
N ASP A 76 17.32 45.26 -25.82
CA ASP A 76 15.98 45.84 -25.84
C ASP A 76 14.95 44.82 -26.34
N PHE A 77 13.70 45.01 -25.92
CA PHE A 77 12.61 44.09 -26.25
C PHE A 77 12.33 44.03 -27.76
N ALA A 78 12.51 45.13 -28.49
CA ALA A 78 12.29 45.18 -29.94
C ALA A 78 13.36 44.36 -30.68
N GLY A 79 14.64 44.51 -30.30
CA GLY A 79 15.72 43.65 -30.78
C GLY A 79 15.43 42.17 -30.52
N PHE A 80 14.95 41.82 -29.33
CA PHE A 80 14.60 40.43 -28.97
C PHE A 80 13.52 39.85 -29.86
N GLN A 81 12.46 40.61 -30.15
CA GLN A 81 11.38 40.17 -31.02
C GLN A 81 11.90 39.86 -32.43
N SER A 82 12.80 40.68 -32.96
CA SER A 82 13.44 40.44 -34.26
C SER A 82 14.29 39.16 -34.24
N SER A 83 15.21 39.02 -33.27
CA SER A 83 16.09 37.85 -33.18
C SER A 83 15.32 36.55 -32.90
N ALA A 84 14.23 36.61 -32.13
CA ALA A 84 13.35 35.47 -31.90
C ALA A 84 12.65 35.05 -33.20
N ALA A 85 12.13 36.00 -33.99
CA ALA A 85 11.53 35.71 -35.29
C ALA A 85 12.54 35.05 -36.24
N ASP A 86 13.78 35.55 -36.29
CA ASP A 86 14.87 34.96 -37.08
C ASP A 86 15.21 33.54 -36.61
N TYR A 87 15.28 33.31 -35.30
CA TYR A 87 15.52 31.97 -34.73
C TYR A 87 14.40 30.97 -35.08
N PHE A 88 13.13 31.37 -34.94
CA PHE A 88 12.01 30.51 -35.31
C PHE A 88 11.96 30.27 -36.83
N ALA A 89 12.35 31.24 -37.66
CA ALA A 89 12.48 31.07 -39.09
C ALA A 89 13.56 30.02 -39.46
N LEU A 90 14.65 29.92 -38.69
CA LEU A 90 15.67 28.88 -38.88
C LEU A 90 15.15 27.45 -38.64
N LEU A 91 14.10 27.26 -37.84
CA LEU A 91 13.49 25.94 -37.62
C LEU A 91 12.73 25.43 -38.86
N PHE A 92 12.24 26.36 -39.69
CA PHE A 92 11.55 26.06 -40.95
C PHE A 92 12.46 26.21 -42.18
N ASN A 93 13.73 26.57 -41.98
CA ASN A 93 14.69 26.71 -43.07
C ASN A 93 15.16 25.33 -43.56
N LYS A 94 14.97 25.09 -44.87
CA LYS A 94 15.36 23.86 -45.57
C LYS A 94 16.86 23.56 -45.44
N ASP A 95 17.71 24.57 -45.53
CA ASP A 95 19.17 24.39 -45.49
C ASP A 95 19.66 24.04 -44.08
N ASN A 96 18.98 24.56 -43.05
CA ASN A 96 19.28 24.20 -41.67
C ASN A 96 18.83 22.77 -41.34
N PHE A 97 17.65 22.37 -41.86
CA PHE A 97 17.17 20.99 -41.73
C PHE A 97 18.07 19.98 -42.44
N THR A 98 18.58 20.31 -43.64
CA THR A 98 19.53 19.43 -44.35
C THR A 98 20.88 19.36 -43.65
N ALA A 99 21.42 20.46 -43.13
CA ALA A 99 22.65 20.47 -42.34
C ALA A 99 22.52 19.66 -41.03
N TRP A 100 21.38 19.78 -40.34
CA TRP A 100 21.07 18.95 -39.17
C TRP A 100 20.95 17.46 -39.54
N GLY A 101 20.28 17.15 -40.65
CA GLY A 101 20.17 15.79 -41.16
C GLY A 101 21.53 15.17 -41.50
N GLN A 102 22.46 15.96 -42.08
CA GLN A 102 23.82 15.52 -42.35
C GLN A 102 24.62 15.24 -41.07
N THR A 103 24.52 16.11 -40.06
CA THR A 103 25.18 15.88 -38.75
C THR A 103 24.59 14.68 -38.01
N LEU A 104 23.27 14.49 -38.06
CA LEU A 104 22.62 13.29 -37.55
C LEU A 104 23.09 12.03 -38.28
N ALA A 105 23.20 12.07 -39.62
CA ALA A 105 23.69 10.96 -40.42
C ALA A 105 25.15 10.59 -40.08
N VAL A 106 26.02 11.59 -39.88
CA VAL A 106 27.42 11.38 -39.46
C VAL A 106 27.49 10.77 -38.06
N THR A 107 26.70 11.26 -37.11
CA THR A 107 26.67 10.73 -35.73
C THR A 107 26.11 9.31 -35.68
N LEU A 108 25.02 9.03 -36.40
CA LEU A 108 24.49 7.68 -36.57
C LEU A 108 25.48 6.75 -37.28
N GLY A 109 26.19 7.25 -38.31
CA GLY A 109 27.23 6.51 -39.01
C GLY A 109 28.40 6.14 -38.08
N ASN A 110 28.82 7.05 -37.20
CA ASN A 110 29.85 6.77 -36.20
C ASN A 110 29.38 5.76 -35.15
N ALA A 111 28.13 5.88 -34.67
CA ALA A 111 27.53 4.89 -33.78
C ALA A 111 27.47 3.50 -34.44
N ALA A 112 27.09 3.44 -35.72
CA ALA A 112 27.07 2.20 -36.50
C ALA A 112 28.47 1.59 -36.63
N LYS A 113 29.51 2.38 -36.96
CA LYS A 113 30.91 1.89 -37.00
C LYS A 113 31.34 1.26 -35.67
N ILE A 114 31.03 1.90 -34.54
CA ILE A 114 31.32 1.37 -33.20
C ILE A 114 30.59 0.03 -32.99
N LEU A 115 29.32 -0.05 -33.38
CA LEU A 115 28.51 -1.25 -33.23
C LEU A 115 29.02 -2.39 -34.14
N SER A 116 29.47 -2.08 -35.35
CA SER A 116 30.08 -3.02 -36.29
C SER A 116 31.38 -3.64 -35.78
N ILE A 117 32.16 -2.91 -34.98
CA ILE A 117 33.37 -3.43 -34.32
C ILE A 117 33.01 -4.28 -33.09
N LEU A 118 32.06 -3.83 -32.27
CA LEU A 118 31.68 -4.53 -31.04
C LEU A 118 30.92 -5.84 -31.29
N LEU A 119 30.07 -5.89 -32.31
CA LEU A 119 29.21 -7.04 -32.60
C LEU A 119 30.00 -8.35 -32.82
N PRO A 120 31.04 -8.42 -33.66
CA PRO A 120 31.84 -9.63 -33.81
C PRO A 120 32.55 -10.03 -32.51
N CYS A 121 33.05 -9.09 -31.71
CA CYS A 121 33.65 -9.38 -30.40
C CYS A 121 32.63 -10.04 -29.44
N ILE A 122 31.39 -9.53 -29.41
CA ILE A 122 30.31 -10.08 -28.60
C ILE A 122 29.94 -11.49 -29.09
N VAL A 123 29.84 -11.69 -30.40
CA VAL A 123 29.52 -13.01 -30.99
C VAL A 123 30.61 -14.03 -30.66
N ILE A 124 31.88 -13.69 -30.83
CA ILE A 124 33.02 -14.55 -30.46
C ILE A 124 32.98 -14.90 -28.97
N LEU A 125 32.72 -13.92 -28.09
CA LEU A 125 32.58 -14.14 -26.66
C LEU A 125 31.44 -15.13 -26.34
N ILE A 126 30.29 -14.99 -27.01
CA ILE A 126 29.15 -15.91 -26.85
C ILE A 126 29.54 -17.33 -27.25
N PHE A 127 30.23 -17.51 -28.37
CA PHE A 127 30.69 -18.84 -28.82
C PHE A 127 31.74 -19.44 -27.89
N ALA A 128 32.71 -18.64 -27.44
CA ALA A 128 33.73 -19.07 -26.48
C ALA A 128 33.11 -19.53 -25.16
N VAL A 129 32.17 -18.75 -24.62
CA VAL A 129 31.38 -19.09 -23.42
C VAL A 129 30.60 -20.39 -23.63
N LYS A 130 29.85 -20.52 -24.74
CA LYS A 130 29.10 -21.74 -25.06
C LYS A 130 30.00 -22.97 -25.12
N ARG A 131 31.16 -22.88 -25.77
CA ARG A 131 32.12 -23.99 -25.91
C ARG A 131 32.74 -24.38 -24.58
N LEU A 132 33.12 -23.39 -23.76
CA LEU A 132 33.72 -23.61 -22.44
C LEU A 132 32.74 -24.27 -21.46
N TYR A 133 31.44 -23.99 -21.62
CA TYR A 133 30.36 -24.54 -20.78
C TYR A 133 29.59 -25.72 -21.41
N ALA A 134 30.06 -26.27 -22.53
CA ALA A 134 29.43 -27.44 -23.17
C ALA A 134 29.76 -28.76 -22.44
N LYS A 135 30.92 -28.87 -21.79
CA LYS A 135 31.35 -30.10 -21.11
C LYS A 135 30.65 -30.29 -19.76
N GLY A 136 30.23 -31.53 -19.52
CA GLY A 136 29.65 -31.98 -18.25
C GLY A 136 30.65 -31.87 -17.08
N ASN A 137 30.19 -31.45 -15.90
CA ASN A 137 31.00 -31.38 -14.68
C ASN A 137 30.20 -31.74 -13.43
N ASN A 138 30.62 -32.77 -12.70
CA ASN A 138 29.95 -33.27 -11.49
C ASN A 138 30.61 -32.81 -10.18
N ARG A 139 31.45 -31.76 -10.21
CA ARG A 139 32.04 -31.18 -9.00
C ARG A 139 31.02 -30.29 -8.27
N TYR A 140 30.17 -30.92 -7.47
CA TYR A 140 29.09 -30.22 -6.76
C TYR A 140 29.63 -29.16 -5.78
N ASN A 141 29.01 -27.97 -5.82
CA ASN A 141 29.24 -26.86 -4.89
C ASN A 141 30.70 -26.36 -4.78
N LYS A 142 31.54 -26.62 -5.80
CA LYS A 142 32.90 -26.07 -5.88
C LYS A 142 32.89 -24.77 -6.69
N ASP A 143 33.55 -23.72 -6.18
CA ASP A 143 33.73 -22.47 -6.91
C ASP A 143 34.92 -22.56 -7.88
N THR A 144 34.76 -22.02 -9.10
CA THR A 144 35.87 -21.91 -10.05
C THR A 144 36.93 -20.90 -9.60
N LEU A 145 38.17 -21.04 -10.07
CA LEU A 145 39.27 -20.11 -9.73
C LEU A 145 38.94 -18.64 -10.03
N PRO A 146 38.33 -18.28 -11.20
CA PRO A 146 37.92 -16.91 -11.46
C PRO A 146 36.89 -16.39 -10.46
N LEU A 147 35.96 -17.23 -10.00
CA LEU A 147 34.96 -16.84 -9.01
C LEU A 147 35.60 -16.63 -7.63
N LYS A 148 36.57 -17.48 -7.23
CA LYS A 148 37.32 -17.31 -5.98
C LYS A 148 38.13 -16.03 -5.98
N ALA A 149 38.86 -15.76 -7.06
CA ALA A 149 39.63 -14.52 -7.23
C ALA A 149 38.71 -13.29 -7.17
N PHE A 150 37.59 -13.32 -7.91
CA PHE A 150 36.61 -12.24 -7.90
C PHE A 150 36.04 -11.97 -6.51
N LYS A 151 35.63 -13.02 -5.77
CA LYS A 151 35.10 -12.88 -4.40
C LYS A 151 36.14 -12.28 -3.45
N LYS A 152 37.42 -12.68 -3.57
CA LYS A 152 38.53 -12.14 -2.78
C LYS A 152 38.81 -10.67 -3.10
N THR A 153 38.81 -10.30 -4.39
CA THR A 153 38.95 -8.89 -4.79
C THR A 153 37.78 -8.06 -4.28
N MET A 154 36.55 -8.56 -4.44
CA MET A 154 35.33 -7.89 -3.99
C MET A 154 35.29 -7.68 -2.47
N SER A 155 35.82 -8.61 -1.67
CA SER A 155 35.88 -8.47 -0.21
C SER A 155 36.88 -7.39 0.24
N VAL A 156 37.90 -7.10 -0.57
CA VAL A 156 38.92 -6.08 -0.26
C VAL A 156 38.55 -4.71 -0.81
N THR A 157 37.93 -4.63 -2.00
CA THR A 157 37.66 -3.35 -2.67
C THR A 157 36.22 -2.88 -2.43
N TYR A 158 35.25 -3.56 -3.04
CA TYR A 158 33.86 -3.12 -3.11
C TYR A 158 33.14 -3.16 -1.76
N GLN A 159 33.31 -4.24 -0.97
CA GLN A 159 32.60 -4.36 0.30
C GLN A 159 33.02 -3.30 1.32
N PRO A 160 34.33 -3.03 1.54
CA PRO A 160 34.77 -1.97 2.44
C PRO A 160 34.36 -0.58 1.95
N ALA A 161 34.52 -0.29 0.64
CA ALA A 161 34.10 0.99 0.06
C ALA A 161 32.58 1.22 0.25
N LYS A 162 31.74 0.22 -0.03
CA LYS A 162 30.30 0.29 0.19
C LYS A 162 29.96 0.53 1.66
N ARG A 163 30.60 -0.19 2.59
CA ARG A 163 30.40 -0.01 4.03
C ARG A 163 30.82 1.38 4.48
N PHE A 164 31.95 1.90 3.97
CA PHE A 164 32.44 3.25 4.26
C PHE A 164 31.45 4.32 3.76
N VAL A 165 31.01 4.25 2.51
CA VAL A 165 30.04 5.22 1.93
C VAL A 165 28.72 5.19 2.71
N LEU A 166 28.17 4.01 3.00
CA LEU A 166 26.93 3.91 3.79
C LEU A 166 27.10 4.47 5.21
N SER A 167 28.27 4.24 5.84
CA SER A 167 28.59 4.79 7.16
C SER A 167 28.82 6.31 7.14
N TYR A 168 29.37 6.87 6.06
CA TYR A 168 29.51 8.31 5.92
C TYR A 168 28.16 8.99 5.65
N LEU A 169 27.29 8.37 4.84
CA LEU A 169 25.93 8.84 4.62
C LEU A 169 25.08 8.80 5.89
N SER A 170 25.26 7.81 6.77
CA SER A 170 24.59 7.80 8.07
C SER A 170 25.10 8.93 8.97
N PHE A 171 26.43 9.16 8.99
CA PHE A 171 27.04 10.27 9.72
C PHE A 171 26.51 11.65 9.26
N LEU A 172 26.38 11.89 7.95
CA LEU A 172 25.81 13.14 7.42
C LEU A 172 24.33 13.32 7.78
N LYS A 173 23.56 12.23 7.87
CA LYS A 173 22.15 12.29 8.30
C LYS A 173 22.01 12.63 9.78
N GLU A 174 22.89 12.12 10.62
CA GLU A 174 22.94 12.44 12.06
C GLU A 174 23.33 13.91 12.28
N HIS A 175 24.21 14.47 11.45
CA HIS A 175 24.68 15.85 11.53
C HIS A 175 24.05 16.75 10.45
N GLY A 176 22.72 16.93 10.55
CA GLY A 176 21.93 17.66 9.56
C GLY A 176 22.43 19.07 9.20
N ALA A 177 22.99 19.79 10.18
CA ALA A 177 23.50 21.15 9.98
C ALA A 177 24.61 21.24 8.92
N VAL A 178 25.47 20.23 8.79
CA VAL A 178 26.64 20.25 7.90
C VAL A 178 26.22 20.32 6.43
N TRP A 179 25.34 19.41 6.00
CA TRP A 179 24.92 19.40 4.59
C TRP A 179 23.96 20.55 4.28
N ILE A 180 23.22 21.07 5.26
CA ILE A 180 22.44 22.31 5.11
C ILE A 180 23.38 23.49 4.86
N CYS A 181 24.47 23.63 5.63
CA CYS A 181 25.47 24.68 5.40
C CYS A 181 26.11 24.56 4.01
N TRP A 182 26.41 23.34 3.56
CA TRP A 182 26.89 23.11 2.19
C TRP A 182 25.87 23.52 1.14
N LEU A 183 24.58 23.22 1.32
CA LEU A 183 23.54 23.66 0.39
C LEU A 183 23.40 25.18 0.34
N VAL A 184 23.44 25.85 1.49
CA VAL A 184 23.41 27.32 1.56
C VAL A 184 24.62 27.89 0.83
N LEU A 185 25.82 27.37 1.12
CA LEU A 185 27.05 27.80 0.47
C LEU A 185 27.00 27.60 -1.06
N TRP A 186 26.48 26.46 -1.54
CA TRP A 186 26.29 26.23 -2.97
C TRP A 186 25.19 27.10 -3.60
N ALA A 187 24.17 27.51 -2.83
CA ALA A 187 23.17 28.46 -3.31
C ALA A 187 23.78 29.86 -3.54
N PHE A 188 24.74 30.27 -2.72
CA PHE A 188 25.55 31.48 -2.97
C PHE A 188 26.49 31.31 -4.18
N HIS A 189 27.16 30.16 -4.30
CA HIS A 189 28.05 29.89 -5.44
C HIS A 189 27.32 29.91 -6.78
N LEU A 190 26.08 29.41 -6.82
CA LEU A 190 25.23 29.38 -8.03
C LEU A 190 24.36 30.63 -8.19
N ASP A 191 24.65 31.69 -7.44
CA ASP A 191 24.02 33.02 -7.54
C ASP A 191 22.51 33.08 -7.22
N ALA A 192 21.95 32.03 -6.60
CA ALA A 192 20.52 31.96 -6.27
C ALA A 192 20.09 33.05 -5.28
N ALA A 193 20.99 33.46 -4.38
CA ALA A 193 20.71 34.55 -3.43
C ALA A 193 20.57 35.91 -4.14
N SER A 194 21.43 36.19 -5.12
CA SER A 194 21.39 37.42 -5.92
C SER A 194 20.13 37.49 -6.77
N ILE A 195 19.69 36.37 -7.35
CA ILE A 195 18.43 36.27 -8.11
C ILE A 195 17.24 36.69 -7.25
N VAL A 196 17.13 36.14 -6.03
CA VAL A 196 16.03 36.48 -5.10
C VAL A 196 16.09 37.96 -4.70
N LEU A 197 17.29 38.47 -4.40
CA LEU A 197 17.46 39.83 -3.95
C LEU A 197 17.20 40.86 -5.06
N SER A 198 17.62 40.57 -6.30
CA SER A 198 17.31 41.39 -7.49
C SER A 198 15.80 41.42 -7.77
N ALA A 199 15.11 40.28 -7.62
CA ALA A 199 13.66 40.22 -7.79
C ALA A 199 12.92 41.07 -6.73
N LEU A 200 13.35 41.01 -5.47
CA LEU A 200 12.80 41.84 -4.41
C LEU A 200 13.11 43.33 -4.61
N ALA A 201 14.33 43.65 -5.05
CA ALA A 201 14.73 45.03 -5.36
C ALA A 201 13.86 45.64 -6.48
N TYR A 202 13.56 44.86 -7.52
CA TYR A 202 12.67 45.32 -8.59
C TYR A 202 11.23 45.43 -8.13
N TYR A 203 10.73 44.52 -7.28
CA TYR A 203 9.39 44.61 -6.71
C TYR A 203 9.16 45.94 -5.96
N PHE A 204 10.10 46.33 -5.08
CA PHE A 204 9.99 47.60 -4.34
C PHE A 204 10.05 48.84 -5.25
N TYR A 205 10.87 48.81 -6.29
CA TYR A 205 10.89 49.88 -7.30
C TYR A 205 9.58 49.93 -8.12
N PHE A 206 9.15 48.79 -8.64
CA PHE A 206 7.97 48.67 -9.50
C PHE A 206 6.69 49.11 -8.80
N ALA A 207 6.55 48.82 -7.50
CA ALA A 207 5.38 49.19 -6.71
C ALA A 207 5.10 50.71 -6.66
N VAL A 208 6.11 51.55 -6.93
CA VAL A 208 5.96 53.02 -6.99
C VAL A 208 6.09 53.53 -8.44
N ALA A 209 7.00 52.98 -9.24
CA ALA A 209 7.32 53.51 -10.57
C ALA A 209 6.45 52.96 -11.72
N PHE A 210 5.81 51.79 -11.57
CA PHE A 210 5.03 51.12 -12.63
C PHE A 210 5.76 50.96 -13.99
N ASP A 211 7.07 50.72 -13.95
CA ASP A 211 7.93 50.61 -15.14
C ASP A 211 7.97 49.19 -15.73
N PHE A 212 7.13 48.96 -16.74
CA PHE A 212 7.08 47.69 -17.47
C PHE A 212 8.25 47.49 -18.45
N VAL A 213 8.97 48.54 -18.86
CA VAL A 213 10.13 48.43 -19.76
C VAL A 213 11.31 47.84 -19.00
N GLY A 214 11.50 48.25 -17.75
CA GLY A 214 12.50 47.68 -16.83
C GLY A 214 12.31 46.19 -16.52
N LEU A 215 11.12 45.62 -16.78
CA LEU A 215 10.87 44.18 -16.59
C LEU A 215 11.73 43.34 -17.55
N TYR A 216 11.93 43.81 -18.78
CA TYR A 216 12.80 43.13 -19.75
C TYR A 216 14.25 43.08 -19.24
N VAL A 217 14.74 44.18 -18.66
CA VAL A 217 16.08 44.23 -18.05
C VAL A 217 16.21 43.23 -16.90
N GLN A 218 15.16 43.02 -16.09
CA GLN A 218 15.18 41.98 -15.06
C GLN A 218 15.22 40.56 -15.63
N ILE A 219 14.50 40.30 -16.72
CA ILE A 219 14.56 38.99 -17.41
C ILE A 219 15.99 38.75 -17.93
N CYS A 220 16.63 39.77 -18.50
CA CYS A 220 18.02 39.71 -18.92
C CYS A 220 18.98 39.46 -17.75
N LYS A 221 18.82 40.18 -16.63
CA LYS A 221 19.60 39.96 -15.38
C LYS A 221 19.44 38.53 -14.86
N LEU A 222 18.21 38.02 -14.83
CA LEU A 222 17.95 36.64 -14.40
C LEU A 222 18.70 35.62 -15.25
N LEU A 223 18.76 35.82 -16.57
CA LEU A 223 19.48 34.92 -17.48
C LEU A 223 21.00 35.01 -17.32
N ILE A 224 21.52 36.21 -17.06
CA ILE A 224 22.94 36.43 -16.72
C ILE A 224 23.28 35.73 -15.41
N ASP A 225 22.47 35.91 -14.37
CA ASP A 225 22.69 35.30 -13.05
C ASP A 225 22.57 33.75 -13.12
N LEU A 226 21.70 33.23 -13.98
CA LEU A 226 21.59 31.78 -14.27
C LEU A 226 22.78 31.20 -15.04
N GLN A 227 23.65 32.01 -15.66
CA GLN A 227 24.82 31.55 -16.41
C GLN A 227 25.75 30.68 -15.54
N PHE A 228 25.92 31.04 -14.26
CA PHE A 228 26.70 30.22 -13.31
C PHE A 228 26.12 28.83 -13.13
N THR A 229 24.79 28.75 -13.04
CA THR A 229 24.08 27.47 -12.97
C THR A 229 24.30 26.68 -14.26
N PHE A 230 24.13 27.27 -15.44
CA PHE A 230 24.32 26.52 -16.69
C PHE A 230 25.76 26.07 -16.94
N ARG A 231 26.77 26.89 -16.61
CA ARG A 231 28.18 26.64 -16.90
C ARG A 231 28.81 25.64 -15.94
N TYR A 232 28.52 25.75 -14.64
CA TYR A 232 29.23 24.99 -13.60
C TYR A 232 28.40 23.87 -12.99
N PHE A 233 27.07 23.90 -13.11
CA PHE A 233 26.24 22.87 -12.52
C PHE A 233 26.26 21.58 -13.37
N PRO A 234 26.64 20.44 -12.79
CA PRO A 234 26.63 19.17 -13.51
C PRO A 234 25.18 18.70 -13.69
N TRP A 235 24.57 19.00 -14.85
CA TRP A 235 23.18 18.64 -15.17
C TRP A 235 22.87 17.13 -15.00
N TRP A 236 23.86 16.26 -15.16
CA TRP A 236 23.69 14.82 -14.91
C TRP A 236 23.44 14.50 -13.42
N VAL A 237 23.88 15.35 -12.48
CA VAL A 237 23.60 15.20 -11.04
C VAL A 237 22.12 15.44 -10.75
N LEU A 238 21.41 16.24 -11.55
CA LEU A 238 19.96 16.38 -11.41
C LEU A 238 19.24 15.06 -11.60
N VAL A 239 19.75 14.13 -12.42
CA VAL A 239 19.14 12.81 -12.55
C VAL A 239 19.08 12.12 -11.19
N PHE A 240 20.12 12.26 -10.35
CA PHE A 240 20.15 11.69 -9.01
C PHE A 240 19.24 12.41 -8.00
N ALA A 241 18.90 13.68 -8.23
CA ALA A 241 17.96 14.44 -7.39
C ALA A 241 16.50 14.26 -7.83
N VAL A 242 16.24 14.33 -9.14
CA VAL A 242 14.92 14.22 -9.76
C VAL A 242 14.41 12.78 -9.71
N TYR A 243 15.26 11.77 -9.90
CA TYR A 243 14.82 10.36 -9.90
C TYR A 243 14.16 9.94 -8.57
N PRO A 244 14.73 10.22 -7.38
CA PRO A 244 14.06 9.96 -6.10
C PRO A 244 12.74 10.72 -5.93
N LEU A 245 12.66 11.98 -6.37
CA LEU A 245 11.45 12.78 -6.31
C LEU A 245 10.36 12.20 -7.21
N PHE A 246 10.70 11.90 -8.47
CA PHE A 246 9.83 11.23 -9.43
C PHE A 246 9.35 9.88 -8.90
N HIS A 247 10.25 9.08 -8.34
CA HIS A 247 9.91 7.78 -7.75
C HIS A 247 9.00 7.91 -6.51
N ARG A 248 9.23 8.90 -5.64
CA ARG A 248 8.32 9.21 -4.52
C ARG A 248 6.93 9.65 -5.01
N TRP A 249 6.89 10.52 -6.02
CA TRP A 249 5.65 10.98 -6.63
C TRP A 249 4.85 9.82 -7.25
N ARG A 250 5.49 8.97 -8.07
CA ARG A 250 4.86 7.76 -8.66
C ARG A 250 4.28 6.83 -7.59
N LYS A 251 5.03 6.60 -6.49
CA LYS A 251 4.57 5.77 -5.37
C LYS A 251 3.34 6.35 -4.68
N ARG A 252 3.31 7.67 -4.43
CA ARG A 252 2.13 8.33 -3.84
C ARG A 252 0.89 8.13 -4.70
N ILE A 253 1.02 8.31 -6.02
CA ILE A 253 -0.08 8.05 -6.96
C ILE A 253 -0.54 6.59 -6.89
N ALA A 254 0.40 5.64 -6.86
CA ALA A 254 0.08 4.21 -6.78
C ALA A 254 -0.70 3.88 -5.49
N VAL A 255 -0.24 4.34 -4.33
CA VAL A 255 -0.94 4.13 -3.05
C VAL A 255 -2.31 4.78 -3.05
N ASN A 256 -2.44 6.01 -3.57
CA ASN A 256 -3.73 6.69 -3.64
C ASN A 256 -4.72 5.95 -4.54
N ARG A 257 -4.27 5.38 -5.67
CA ARG A 257 -5.11 4.51 -6.53
C ARG A 257 -5.59 3.27 -5.79
N LEU A 258 -4.71 2.62 -5.02
CA LEU A 258 -5.09 1.43 -4.23
C LEU A 258 -6.08 1.78 -3.12
N ARG A 259 -5.86 2.90 -2.41
CA ARG A 259 -6.80 3.41 -1.40
C ARG A 259 -8.15 3.77 -2.01
N HIS A 260 -8.16 4.37 -3.20
CA HIS A 260 -9.40 4.66 -3.92
C HIS A 260 -10.14 3.37 -4.31
N ASN A 261 -9.43 2.35 -4.80
CA ASN A 261 -10.03 1.04 -5.08
C ASN A 261 -10.58 0.38 -3.81
N GLU A 262 -9.86 0.47 -2.69
CA GLU A 262 -10.34 -0.03 -1.40
C GLU A 262 -11.59 0.71 -0.93
N ALA A 263 -11.65 2.04 -1.09
CA ALA A 263 -12.85 2.81 -0.77
C ALA A 263 -14.06 2.39 -1.62
N ARG A 264 -13.84 2.03 -2.90
CA ARG A 264 -14.89 1.44 -3.76
C ARG A 264 -15.35 0.07 -3.26
N ASN A 265 -14.43 -0.77 -2.79
CA ASN A 265 -14.78 -2.04 -2.17
C ASN A 265 -15.60 -1.83 -0.88
N CYS A 266 -15.21 -0.89 -0.01
CA CYS A 266 -15.99 -0.56 1.19
C CYS A 266 -17.40 -0.06 0.84
N GLY A 267 -17.54 0.75 -0.21
CA GLY A 267 -18.83 1.15 -0.75
C GLY A 267 -19.68 -0.05 -1.15
N PHE A 268 -19.12 -1.00 -1.91
CA PHE A 268 -19.79 -2.24 -2.27
C PHE A 268 -20.18 -3.09 -1.05
N ILE A 269 -19.30 -3.24 -0.06
CA ILE A 269 -19.56 -4.04 1.14
C ILE A 269 -20.70 -3.45 1.99
N ASN A 270 -20.78 -2.11 2.07
CA ASN A 270 -21.86 -1.40 2.75
C ASN A 270 -23.23 -1.65 2.10
N GLU A 271 -23.28 -1.84 0.77
CA GLU A 271 -24.52 -2.13 0.06
C GLU A 271 -25.03 -3.56 0.27
N LEU A 272 -24.16 -4.48 0.71
CA LEU A 272 -24.55 -5.87 0.96
C LEU A 272 -25.41 -5.97 2.23
N PRO A 273 -26.35 -6.93 2.30
CA PRO A 273 -27.07 -7.25 3.52
C PRO A 273 -26.14 -7.91 4.55
N ILE A 274 -26.66 -8.17 5.75
CA ILE A 274 -25.92 -8.78 6.87
C ILE A 274 -25.31 -10.11 6.47
N VAL A 275 -26.02 -10.94 5.70
CA VAL A 275 -25.54 -12.25 5.25
C VAL A 275 -25.32 -12.22 3.75
N SER A 276 -24.13 -12.62 3.30
CA SER A 276 -23.83 -12.71 1.87
C SER A 276 -23.00 -13.96 1.58
N ILE A 277 -23.27 -14.58 0.44
CA ILE A 277 -22.61 -15.78 -0.03
C ILE A 277 -21.83 -15.49 -1.30
N THR A 278 -20.53 -15.78 -1.31
CA THR A 278 -19.67 -15.65 -2.48
C THR A 278 -19.51 -16.99 -3.17
N CYS A 279 -19.94 -17.06 -4.42
CA CYS A 279 -19.95 -18.28 -5.21
C CYS A 279 -18.91 -18.23 -6.35
N GLY A 280 -18.26 -19.36 -6.57
CA GLY A 280 -17.31 -19.53 -7.67
C GLY A 280 -16.69 -20.91 -7.71
N SER A 281 -16.37 -21.39 -8.91
CA SER A 281 -15.65 -22.66 -9.09
C SER A 281 -14.30 -22.65 -8.36
N MET A 282 -13.76 -23.84 -8.09
CA MET A 282 -12.43 -23.97 -7.48
C MET A 282 -11.39 -23.15 -8.26
N GLY A 283 -10.54 -22.40 -7.55
CA GLY A 283 -9.54 -21.51 -8.15
C GLY A 283 -10.03 -20.10 -8.52
N LYS A 284 -11.34 -19.79 -8.48
CA LYS A 284 -11.87 -18.43 -8.78
C LYS A 284 -11.69 -17.39 -7.66
N ARG A 285 -10.89 -17.69 -6.62
CA ARG A 285 -10.56 -16.77 -5.52
C ARG A 285 -11.76 -16.37 -4.63
N LYS A 286 -12.75 -17.25 -4.46
CA LYS A 286 -13.91 -17.04 -3.57
C LYS A 286 -13.49 -16.77 -2.12
N THR A 287 -12.61 -17.61 -1.56
CA THR A 287 -12.08 -17.47 -0.20
C THR A 287 -11.27 -16.19 -0.05
N THR A 288 -10.48 -15.86 -1.08
CA THR A 288 -9.71 -14.61 -1.15
C THR A 288 -10.61 -13.39 -1.09
N MET A 289 -11.75 -13.42 -1.79
CA MET A 289 -12.72 -12.34 -1.79
C MET A 289 -13.41 -12.19 -0.43
N ILE A 290 -13.94 -13.27 0.16
CA ILE A 290 -14.57 -13.17 1.49
C ILE A 290 -13.57 -12.72 2.56
N THR A 291 -12.30 -13.15 2.48
CA THR A 291 -11.26 -12.70 3.43
C THR A 291 -11.00 -11.21 3.25
N ASP A 292 -10.90 -10.73 2.01
CA ASP A 292 -10.69 -9.31 1.71
C ASP A 292 -11.84 -8.44 2.22
N MET A 293 -13.09 -8.90 2.03
CA MET A 293 -14.30 -8.25 2.54
C MET A 293 -14.35 -8.25 4.06
N THR A 294 -13.96 -9.36 4.69
CA THR A 294 -13.91 -9.50 6.15
C THR A 294 -12.93 -8.51 6.78
N LEU A 295 -11.73 -8.35 6.19
CA LEU A 295 -10.74 -7.37 6.63
C LEU A 295 -11.25 -5.93 6.51
N SER A 296 -11.89 -5.58 5.39
CA SER A 296 -12.51 -4.26 5.22
C SER A 296 -13.62 -4.03 6.23
N GLN A 297 -14.49 -5.03 6.44
CA GLN A 297 -15.64 -4.91 7.33
C GLN A 297 -15.23 -4.67 8.78
N GLU A 298 -14.18 -5.32 9.27
CA GLU A 298 -13.62 -5.04 10.61
C GLU A 298 -13.22 -3.56 10.74
N VAL A 299 -12.54 -3.01 9.74
CA VAL A 299 -12.14 -1.59 9.72
C VAL A 299 -13.37 -0.68 9.64
N MET A 300 -14.35 -1.04 8.82
CA MET A 300 -15.60 -0.28 8.65
C MET A 300 -16.41 -0.24 9.95
N PHE A 301 -16.48 -1.34 10.71
CA PHE A 301 -17.10 -1.34 12.03
C PHE A 301 -16.39 -0.40 13.00
N ARG A 302 -15.06 -0.42 13.07
CA ARG A 302 -14.32 0.53 13.91
C ARG A 302 -14.55 1.99 13.49
N GLN A 303 -14.56 2.27 12.18
CA GLN A 303 -14.85 3.61 11.67
C GLN A 303 -16.29 4.06 11.97
N LYS A 304 -17.27 3.16 11.86
CA LYS A 304 -18.66 3.46 12.18
C LYS A 304 -18.88 3.67 13.67
N ALA A 305 -18.23 2.87 14.53
CA ALA A 305 -18.24 3.08 15.97
C ALA A 305 -17.65 4.45 16.34
N LEU A 306 -16.51 4.83 15.73
CA LEU A 306 -15.92 6.16 15.91
C LEU A 306 -16.88 7.29 15.48
N ALA A 307 -17.56 7.13 14.35
CA ALA A 307 -18.52 8.12 13.88
C ALA A 307 -19.71 8.28 14.85
N ILE A 308 -20.20 7.17 15.44
CA ILE A 308 -21.27 7.22 16.46
C ILE A 308 -20.77 7.92 17.73
N ILE A 309 -19.53 7.63 18.17
CA ILE A 309 -18.88 8.31 19.30
C ILE A 309 -18.84 9.82 19.06
N GLN A 310 -18.30 10.26 17.93
CA GLN A 310 -18.17 11.69 17.57
C GLN A 310 -19.54 12.39 17.47
N ASN A 311 -20.52 11.75 16.85
CA ASN A 311 -21.87 12.31 16.76
C ASN A 311 -22.55 12.41 18.13
N THR A 312 -22.29 11.45 19.02
CA THR A 312 -22.89 11.43 20.37
C THR A 312 -22.21 12.42 21.31
N ASP A 313 -20.89 12.59 21.20
CA ASP A 313 -20.11 13.63 21.89
C ASP A 313 -20.69 15.03 21.62
N LEU A 314 -20.94 15.34 20.35
CA LEU A 314 -21.51 16.62 19.93
C LEU A 314 -22.93 16.88 20.41
N LYS A 315 -23.71 15.85 20.80
CA LYS A 315 -25.03 16.06 21.42
C LYS A 315 -24.92 16.74 22.78
N PHE A 316 -23.83 16.50 23.49
CA PHE A 316 -23.54 17.10 24.81
C PHE A 316 -22.10 17.60 24.89
N PRO A 317 -21.77 18.75 24.24
CA PRO A 317 -20.38 19.21 24.09
C PRO A 317 -19.67 19.54 25.40
N CYS A 318 -20.42 19.91 26.44
CA CYS A 318 -19.86 20.27 27.75
C CYS A 318 -19.76 19.07 28.71
N PHE A 319 -20.21 17.88 28.30
CA PHE A 319 -20.12 16.69 29.13
C PHE A 319 -18.67 16.15 29.14
N PRO A 320 -18.13 15.78 30.31
CA PRO A 320 -16.75 15.30 30.44
C PRO A 320 -16.58 13.84 29.96
N TRP A 321 -16.68 13.63 28.64
CA TRP A 321 -16.59 12.30 28.00
C TRP A 321 -15.29 11.56 28.30
N LEU A 322 -14.16 12.27 28.40
CA LEU A 322 -12.88 11.65 28.73
C LEU A 322 -12.88 10.94 30.10
N MET A 323 -13.59 11.49 31.09
CA MET A 323 -13.71 10.85 32.41
C MET A 323 -14.61 9.61 32.33
N PHE A 324 -15.69 9.71 31.55
CA PHE A 324 -16.59 8.58 31.26
C PHE A 324 -15.86 7.42 30.59
N GLU A 325 -15.01 7.72 29.61
CA GLU A 325 -14.17 6.74 28.91
C GLU A 325 -13.17 6.04 29.82
N LYS A 326 -12.49 6.80 30.70
CA LYS A 326 -11.52 6.25 31.65
C LYS A 326 -12.19 5.31 32.65
N GLU A 327 -13.36 5.67 33.16
CA GLU A 327 -14.12 4.77 34.05
C GLU A 327 -14.56 3.51 33.31
N LEU A 328 -15.12 3.64 32.10
CA LEU A 328 -15.55 2.49 31.30
C LEU A 328 -14.38 1.54 31.02
N ARG A 329 -13.21 2.08 30.66
CA ARG A 329 -12.00 1.28 30.43
C ARG A 329 -11.54 0.54 31.70
N SER A 330 -11.57 1.20 32.85
CA SER A 330 -11.27 0.54 34.13
C SER A 330 -12.27 -0.58 34.44
N CYS A 331 -13.57 -0.38 34.19
CA CYS A 331 -14.58 -1.43 34.33
C CYS A 331 -14.36 -2.61 33.36
N MET A 332 -13.85 -2.35 32.15
CA MET A 332 -13.47 -3.40 31.20
C MET A 332 -12.24 -4.19 31.69
N GLU A 333 -11.22 -3.51 32.21
CA GLU A 333 -10.01 -4.13 32.76
C GLU A 333 -10.30 -5.02 33.98
N HIS A 334 -11.25 -4.61 34.83
CA HIS A 334 -11.73 -5.40 35.97
C HIS A 334 -12.75 -6.50 35.59
N GLY A 335 -13.12 -6.63 34.31
CA GLY A 335 -14.09 -7.64 33.85
C GLY A 335 -15.53 -7.39 34.31
N THR A 336 -15.86 -6.18 34.74
CA THR A 336 -17.25 -5.79 35.06
C THR A 336 -18.07 -5.53 33.80
N VAL A 337 -17.42 -4.99 32.76
CA VAL A 337 -18.01 -4.75 31.43
C VAL A 337 -17.26 -5.58 30.39
N TYR A 338 -17.93 -6.55 29.79
CA TYR A 338 -17.30 -7.50 28.86
C TYR A 338 -18.12 -7.78 27.59
N ASN A 339 -19.32 -7.22 27.47
CA ASN A 339 -20.16 -7.31 26.28
C ASN A 339 -21.09 -6.07 26.20
N LEU A 340 -21.88 -5.95 25.12
CA LEU A 340 -22.81 -4.84 24.94
C LEU A 340 -23.92 -4.87 25.98
N ALA A 341 -24.39 -6.05 26.41
CA ALA A 341 -25.42 -6.17 27.44
C ALA A 341 -24.96 -5.59 28.79
N THR A 342 -23.78 -5.99 29.28
CA THR A 342 -23.18 -5.47 30.52
C THR A 342 -22.84 -3.99 30.43
N THR A 343 -22.50 -3.50 29.24
CA THR A 343 -22.32 -2.06 28.99
C THR A 343 -23.61 -1.28 29.24
N LYS A 344 -24.77 -1.80 28.77
CA LYS A 344 -26.09 -1.20 29.04
C LYS A 344 -26.45 -1.25 30.51
N GLU A 345 -26.20 -2.38 31.17
CA GLU A 345 -26.45 -2.54 32.61
C GLU A 345 -25.63 -1.55 33.43
N TRP A 346 -24.36 -1.34 33.08
CA TRP A 346 -23.49 -0.36 33.73
C TRP A 346 -24.04 1.07 33.62
N VAL A 347 -24.49 1.50 32.43
CA VAL A 347 -25.12 2.83 32.26
C VAL A 347 -26.45 2.93 32.99
N LYS A 348 -27.26 1.87 32.97
CA LYS A 348 -28.54 1.80 33.71
C LYS A 348 -28.33 1.94 35.21
N LEU A 349 -27.30 1.29 35.77
CA LEU A 349 -26.91 1.43 37.17
C LEU A 349 -26.49 2.86 37.50
N LYS A 350 -25.70 3.51 36.64
CA LYS A 350 -25.36 4.94 36.79
C LYS A 350 -26.60 5.83 36.81
N ARG A 351 -27.55 5.60 35.90
CA ARG A 351 -28.84 6.31 35.85
C ARG A 351 -29.63 6.13 37.14
N GLN A 352 -29.76 4.90 37.65
CA GLN A 352 -30.47 4.62 38.90
C GLN A 352 -29.82 5.32 40.10
N ARG A 353 -28.48 5.29 40.21
CA ARG A 353 -27.73 5.97 41.27
C ARG A 353 -27.93 7.48 41.20
N PHE A 354 -27.89 8.07 40.00
CA PHE A 354 -28.14 9.48 39.82
C PHE A 354 -29.56 9.88 40.22
N LEU A 355 -30.58 9.11 39.82
CA LEU A 355 -31.97 9.39 40.21
C LEU A 355 -32.19 9.30 41.72
N LYS A 356 -31.46 8.42 42.41
CA LYS A 356 -31.53 8.27 43.88
C LYS A 356 -30.84 9.42 44.63
N HIS A 357 -29.62 9.78 44.25
CA HIS A 357 -28.80 10.74 45.00
C HIS A 357 -28.89 12.17 44.49
N ARG A 358 -29.27 12.37 43.22
CA ARG A 358 -29.33 13.64 42.48
C ARG A 358 -28.04 14.47 42.55
N ASN A 359 -26.90 13.80 42.79
CA ASN A 359 -25.59 14.44 42.86
C ASN A 359 -24.85 14.27 41.51
N PRO A 360 -24.60 15.37 40.76
CA PRO A 360 -23.91 15.33 39.48
C PRO A 360 -22.42 14.99 39.60
N ASP A 361 -21.76 15.29 40.72
CA ASP A 361 -20.32 15.05 40.90
C ASP A 361 -19.97 13.56 40.87
N LEU A 362 -20.88 12.72 41.39
CA LEU A 362 -20.64 11.28 41.54
C LEU A 362 -20.85 10.48 40.24
N GLN A 363 -21.91 10.79 39.48
CA GLN A 363 -22.30 9.97 38.32
C GLN A 363 -22.13 10.67 36.98
N LEU A 364 -22.10 12.01 36.96
CA LEU A 364 -21.95 12.84 35.76
C LEU A 364 -20.62 13.62 35.76
N TYR A 365 -19.68 13.26 36.65
CA TYR A 365 -18.34 13.83 36.75
C TYR A 365 -18.33 15.37 36.86
N GLY A 366 -19.30 15.93 37.57
CA GLY A 366 -19.43 17.38 37.78
C GLY A 366 -20.11 18.14 36.65
N TYR A 367 -20.76 17.45 35.70
CA TYR A 367 -21.52 18.09 34.64
C TYR A 367 -22.74 18.87 35.18
N ASP A 368 -22.78 20.17 34.88
CA ASP A 368 -23.89 21.05 35.24
C ASP A 368 -25.08 20.89 34.26
N TYR A 369 -25.86 19.84 34.49
CA TYR A 369 -27.03 19.51 33.68
C TYR A 369 -28.16 20.56 33.77
N LYS A 370 -28.14 21.46 34.76
CA LYS A 370 -29.13 22.54 34.89
C LYS A 370 -28.81 23.69 33.94
N ARG A 371 -27.52 24.01 33.79
CA ARG A 371 -27.06 25.07 32.88
C ARG A 371 -27.02 24.62 31.42
N TYR A 372 -26.51 23.42 31.16
CA TYR A 372 -26.27 22.92 29.79
C TYR A 372 -27.38 22.01 29.26
N GLY A 373 -28.33 21.61 30.11
CA GLY A 373 -29.42 20.71 29.76
C GLY A 373 -29.04 19.23 29.83
N ALA A 374 -30.06 18.38 30.05
CA ALA A 374 -29.96 16.92 30.14
C ALA A 374 -30.68 16.21 28.98
N ILE A 375 -31.20 16.97 28.04
CA ILE A 375 -32.04 16.50 26.94
C ILE A 375 -31.53 17.15 25.65
N TYR A 376 -31.44 16.36 24.60
CA TYR A 376 -31.11 16.78 23.25
C TYR A 376 -32.27 16.41 22.32
N ASP A 377 -32.70 17.35 21.50
CA ASP A 377 -33.75 17.16 20.50
C ASP A 377 -33.15 17.35 19.10
N ASP A 378 -33.18 16.30 18.28
CA ASP A 378 -32.74 16.34 16.88
C ASP A 378 -33.89 16.61 15.89
N ALA A 379 -35.06 17.05 16.39
CA ALA A 379 -36.31 17.25 15.67
C ALA A 379 -37.02 15.97 15.19
N LEU A 380 -36.42 14.78 15.41
CA LEU A 380 -37.03 13.48 15.13
C LEU A 380 -37.24 12.66 16.41
N LYS A 381 -36.31 12.76 17.35
CA LYS A 381 -36.26 12.03 18.60
C LYS A 381 -35.61 12.88 19.69
N ILE A 382 -36.33 12.98 20.81
CA ILE A 382 -35.78 13.49 22.05
C ILE A 382 -34.93 12.39 22.70
N SER A 383 -33.65 12.69 22.95
CA SER A 383 -32.69 11.78 23.61
C SER A 383 -32.21 12.38 24.93
N SER A 384 -32.28 11.61 26.02
CA SER A 384 -31.72 12.05 27.30
C SER A 384 -30.20 11.85 27.35
N LEU A 385 -29.53 12.54 28.28
CA LEU A 385 -28.09 12.37 28.52
C LEU A 385 -27.71 10.91 28.77
N PHE A 386 -28.51 10.16 29.52
CA PHE A 386 -28.23 8.75 29.79
C PHE A 386 -28.42 7.85 28.56
N ASP A 387 -29.35 8.18 27.66
CA ASP A 387 -29.51 7.44 26.40
C ASP A 387 -28.32 7.69 25.46
N ALA A 388 -27.79 8.91 25.48
CA ALA A 388 -26.53 9.25 24.81
C ALA A 388 -25.34 8.54 25.45
N MET A 389 -25.24 8.48 26.78
CA MET A 389 -24.20 7.73 27.49
C MET A 389 -24.25 6.23 27.17
N GLU A 390 -25.43 5.62 27.07
CA GLU A 390 -25.59 4.22 26.66
C GLU A 390 -25.06 3.99 25.25
N THR A 391 -25.50 4.83 24.31
CA THR A 391 -25.06 4.76 22.90
C THR A 391 -23.54 4.95 22.79
N TYR A 392 -22.99 5.93 23.51
CA TYR A 392 -21.56 6.22 23.55
C TYR A 392 -20.78 5.05 24.12
N ALA A 393 -21.21 4.49 25.25
CA ALA A 393 -20.51 3.39 25.91
C ALA A 393 -20.47 2.14 25.02
N GLN A 394 -21.58 1.79 24.39
CA GLN A 394 -21.62 0.66 23.46
C GLN A 394 -20.70 0.87 22.25
N ALA A 395 -20.72 2.06 21.64
CA ALA A 395 -19.86 2.37 20.51
C ALA A 395 -18.37 2.41 20.92
N TYR A 396 -18.06 2.98 22.09
CA TYR A 396 -16.71 3.01 22.66
C TYR A 396 -16.18 1.61 22.96
N PHE A 397 -17.02 0.72 23.50
CA PHE A 397 -16.68 -0.68 23.74
C PHE A 397 -16.26 -1.40 22.45
N ILE A 398 -17.06 -1.27 21.39
CA ILE A 398 -16.76 -1.85 20.06
C ILE A 398 -15.47 -1.23 19.48
N TYR A 399 -15.30 0.08 19.66
CA TYR A 399 -14.16 0.80 19.12
C TYR A 399 -12.84 0.41 19.80
N VAL A 400 -12.79 0.35 21.13
CA VAL A 400 -11.53 0.20 21.89
C VAL A 400 -11.06 -1.25 21.99
N ILE A 401 -11.95 -2.23 21.78
CA ILE A 401 -11.57 -3.65 21.84
C ILE A 401 -10.37 -3.95 20.94
N GLU A 402 -9.28 -4.41 21.59
CA GLU A 402 -8.05 -4.71 20.88
C GLU A 402 -8.05 -6.10 20.20
N CYS A 403 -9.00 -6.97 20.54
CA CYS A 403 -9.11 -8.27 19.90
C CYS A 403 -9.56 -8.14 18.44
N SER A 404 -9.47 -9.23 17.68
CA SER A 404 -10.00 -9.21 16.32
C SER A 404 -11.52 -9.20 16.40
N LEU A 405 -12.18 -8.36 15.61
CA LEU A 405 -13.64 -8.43 15.48
C LEU A 405 -14.07 -9.58 14.54
N ILE A 406 -13.13 -10.41 14.09
CA ILE A 406 -13.34 -11.48 13.12
C ILE A 406 -13.38 -12.81 13.85
N VAL A 407 -14.42 -13.58 13.58
CA VAL A 407 -14.59 -14.97 14.00
C VAL A 407 -14.70 -15.83 12.73
N ALA A 408 -13.85 -16.83 12.59
CA ALA A 408 -13.77 -17.61 11.35
C ALA A 408 -13.38 -19.06 11.56
N ASN A 409 -13.85 -19.96 10.69
CA ASN A 409 -13.44 -21.38 10.68
C ASN A 409 -12.07 -21.61 10.01
N TYR A 410 -11.41 -20.53 9.59
CA TYR A 410 -10.04 -20.49 9.10
C TYR A 410 -9.32 -19.26 9.68
N SER A 411 -7.98 -19.31 9.74
CA SER A 411 -7.21 -18.22 10.33
C SER A 411 -7.12 -17.01 9.39
N VAL A 412 -7.55 -15.84 9.88
CA VAL A 412 -7.40 -14.56 9.20
C VAL A 412 -6.52 -13.62 10.04
N ARG A 413 -5.40 -13.16 9.46
CA ARG A 413 -4.45 -12.26 10.12
C ARG A 413 -4.81 -10.79 9.91
N THR A 414 -4.91 -10.02 10.99
CA THR A 414 -5.17 -8.58 11.00
C THR A 414 -3.93 -7.82 11.49
N ASP A 415 -3.63 -6.65 10.88
CA ASP A 415 -2.47 -5.82 11.26
C ASP A 415 -2.91 -4.47 11.88
N ASN A 416 -4.17 -4.39 12.30
CA ASN A 416 -4.76 -3.21 12.94
C ASN A 416 -4.11 -2.99 14.31
N LYS A 417 -3.74 -1.74 14.61
CA LYS A 417 -3.11 -1.38 15.88
C LYS A 417 -3.80 -0.16 16.50
N LEU A 418 -4.20 -0.28 17.75
CA LEU A 418 -4.61 0.84 18.59
C LEU A 418 -3.39 1.63 19.04
N ILE A 419 -3.40 2.94 18.81
CA ILE A 419 -2.38 3.88 19.25
C ILE A 419 -2.99 4.68 20.40
N ASP A 420 -2.40 4.59 21.58
CA ASP A 420 -2.87 5.30 22.76
C ASP A 420 -1.73 6.15 23.35
N GLY A 421 -2.07 7.40 23.69
CA GLY A 421 -1.21 8.38 24.35
C GLY A 421 -1.69 8.78 25.76
N GLY A 422 -2.68 8.06 26.31
CA GLY A 422 -3.29 8.33 27.64
C GLY A 422 -4.63 9.07 27.59
N ASN A 423 -5.13 9.39 26.39
CA ASN A 423 -6.38 10.09 26.13
C ASN A 423 -7.29 9.23 25.24
N PHE A 424 -7.94 9.83 24.24
CA PHE A 424 -8.70 9.09 23.24
C PHE A 424 -7.76 8.26 22.35
N PRO A 425 -7.96 6.93 22.24
CA PRO A 425 -7.10 6.07 21.45
C PRO A 425 -7.46 6.13 19.96
N VAL A 426 -6.50 5.95 19.05
CA VAL A 426 -6.72 6.03 17.60
C VAL A 426 -6.24 4.77 16.89
N TRP A 427 -7.06 4.20 16.01
CA TRP A 427 -6.67 3.03 15.22
C TRP A 427 -5.86 3.36 13.97
N ALA A 428 -4.75 2.66 13.79
CA ALA A 428 -4.01 2.61 12.53
C ALA A 428 -4.49 1.43 11.66
N THR A 429 -5.40 1.73 10.73
CA THR A 429 -6.10 0.73 9.89
C THR A 429 -5.66 0.69 8.42
N ASP A 430 -4.75 1.58 7.99
CA ASP A 430 -4.32 1.61 6.58
C ASP A 430 -3.59 0.31 6.18
N PHE A 431 -4.15 -0.40 5.21
CA PHE A 431 -3.62 -1.64 4.66
C PHE A 431 -2.36 -1.45 3.81
N PHE A 432 -2.13 -0.24 3.28
CA PHE A 432 -1.05 0.02 2.31
C PHE A 432 0.18 0.70 2.93
N SER A 433 0.28 0.70 4.26
CA SER A 433 1.42 1.32 4.95
C SER A 433 2.73 0.54 4.75
N GLU A 434 3.87 1.24 4.69
CA GLU A 434 5.18 0.59 4.51
C GLU A 434 5.70 -0.10 5.80
N ILE A 435 5.14 0.27 6.96
CA ILE A 435 5.60 -0.18 8.27
C ILE A 435 4.85 -1.45 8.64
N ARG A 436 5.59 -2.53 8.93
CA ARG A 436 5.00 -3.74 9.50
C ARG A 436 4.56 -3.47 10.93
N ARG A 437 3.30 -3.79 11.23
CA ARG A 437 2.71 -3.68 12.57
C ARG A 437 2.64 -5.07 13.21
N LYS A 438 2.52 -5.10 14.53
CA LYS A 438 2.24 -6.35 15.26
C LYS A 438 0.88 -6.88 14.79
N SER A 439 0.86 -8.11 14.34
CA SER A 439 -0.34 -8.76 13.81
C SER A 439 -1.08 -9.55 14.88
N ARG A 440 -2.39 -9.70 14.71
CA ARG A 440 -3.26 -10.61 15.47
C ARG A 440 -3.96 -11.56 14.48
N HIS A 441 -4.61 -12.60 14.99
CA HIS A 441 -5.41 -13.51 14.19
C HIS A 441 -6.87 -13.45 14.63
N SER A 442 -7.77 -13.87 13.75
CA SER A 442 -9.19 -14.07 14.04
C SER A 442 -9.39 -15.06 15.17
N HIS A 443 -10.52 -14.93 15.85
CA HIS A 443 -10.99 -15.94 16.80
C HIS A 443 -11.45 -17.17 16.02
N VAL A 444 -11.23 -18.35 16.62
CA VAL A 444 -11.73 -19.62 16.07
C VAL A 444 -13.26 -19.59 16.16
N LEU A 445 -13.92 -19.88 15.03
CA LEU A 445 -15.37 -19.99 15.01
C LEU A 445 -15.82 -21.26 15.72
N ASP A 446 -16.47 -21.06 16.85
CA ASP A 446 -17.28 -22.06 17.52
C ASP A 446 -18.72 -21.98 17.00
N PHE A 447 -19.13 -22.99 16.23
CA PHE A 447 -20.46 -23.02 15.61
C PHE A 447 -21.59 -23.07 16.63
N ASP A 448 -21.38 -23.60 17.85
CA ASP A 448 -22.43 -23.66 18.87
C ASP A 448 -22.84 -22.27 19.37
N VAL A 449 -21.97 -21.26 19.21
CA VAL A 449 -22.32 -19.88 19.55
C VAL A 449 -23.30 -19.27 18.54
N LEU A 450 -23.35 -19.81 17.32
CA LEU A 450 -24.28 -19.40 16.27
C LEU A 450 -25.57 -20.23 16.26
N ARG A 451 -25.66 -21.30 17.06
CA ARG A 451 -26.82 -22.19 17.15
C ARG A 451 -27.73 -21.74 18.30
N LEU A 452 -28.99 -21.41 17.97
CA LEU A 452 -30.00 -21.02 18.97
C LEU A 452 -30.73 -22.22 19.59
N GLY A 453 -30.70 -23.38 18.91
CA GLY A 453 -31.38 -24.60 19.31
C GLY A 453 -30.44 -25.54 20.08
N LYS A 454 -30.48 -26.83 19.71
CA LYS A 454 -29.55 -27.82 20.28
C LYS A 454 -28.10 -27.53 19.86
N LYS A 455 -27.17 -27.79 20.77
CA LYS A 455 -25.73 -27.57 20.59
C LYS A 455 -25.02 -28.91 20.47
N VAL A 456 -23.92 -28.97 19.71
CA VAL A 456 -23.13 -30.19 19.61
C VAL A 456 -22.43 -30.47 20.94
N LEU A 457 -21.98 -29.43 21.63
CA LEU A 457 -21.45 -29.52 22.98
C LEU A 457 -22.52 -29.05 24.00
N GLU A 458 -22.99 -30.00 24.81
CA GLU A 458 -24.19 -29.85 25.67
C GLU A 458 -24.10 -28.67 26.66
N ASN A 459 -22.90 -28.35 27.17
CA ASN A 459 -22.66 -27.24 28.11
C ASN A 459 -21.50 -26.34 27.65
N ASN A 460 -21.61 -25.80 26.44
CA ASN A 460 -20.54 -24.98 25.88
C ASN A 460 -20.40 -23.65 26.67
N PRO A 461 -19.24 -23.36 27.28
CA PRO A 461 -19.03 -22.14 28.05
C PRO A 461 -19.12 -20.86 27.20
N ASN A 462 -18.91 -20.96 25.89
CA ASN A 462 -18.97 -19.82 24.98
C ASN A 462 -20.38 -19.56 24.43
N ALA A 463 -21.36 -20.42 24.71
CA ALA A 463 -22.66 -20.29 24.10
C ALA A 463 -23.36 -18.99 24.51
N GLY A 464 -23.90 -18.27 23.53
CA GLY A 464 -24.54 -16.96 23.74
C GLY A 464 -23.58 -15.79 23.96
N SER A 465 -22.26 -16.00 23.86
CA SER A 465 -21.26 -14.94 24.06
C SER A 465 -21.06 -14.01 22.86
N PHE A 466 -21.34 -14.47 21.63
CA PHE A 466 -21.10 -13.67 20.43
C PHE A 466 -22.26 -12.71 20.17
N GLU A 467 -22.00 -11.42 20.38
CA GLU A 467 -22.99 -10.36 20.14
C GLU A 467 -22.78 -9.65 18.80
N PHE A 468 -21.54 -9.19 18.53
CA PHE A 468 -21.16 -8.37 17.37
C PHE A 468 -19.83 -8.81 16.76
N GLY A 469 -19.60 -8.48 15.48
CA GLY A 469 -18.38 -8.80 14.75
C GLY A 469 -18.64 -9.29 13.33
N VAL A 470 -17.58 -9.78 12.69
CA VAL A 470 -17.61 -10.35 11.34
C VAL A 470 -17.41 -11.85 11.43
N VAL A 471 -18.39 -12.61 10.96
CA VAL A 471 -18.32 -14.07 10.86
C VAL A 471 -17.90 -14.43 9.43
N ALA A 472 -16.79 -15.13 9.28
CA ALA A 472 -16.32 -15.59 7.97
C ALA A 472 -16.27 -17.13 7.93
N ILE A 473 -17.04 -17.73 7.02
CA ILE A 473 -17.16 -19.19 6.91
C ILE A 473 -16.76 -19.63 5.51
N THR A 474 -15.71 -20.44 5.41
CA THR A 474 -15.39 -21.14 4.17
C THR A 474 -16.12 -22.46 4.10
N GLU A 475 -16.60 -22.81 2.90
CA GLU A 475 -17.26 -24.08 2.59
C GLU A 475 -18.49 -24.36 3.46
N ILE A 476 -19.37 -23.35 3.60
CA ILE A 476 -20.57 -23.43 4.46
C ILE A 476 -21.47 -24.62 4.10
N GLY A 477 -21.51 -25.03 2.83
CA GLY A 477 -22.29 -26.18 2.38
C GLY A 477 -21.80 -27.50 2.97
N LYS A 478 -20.51 -27.64 3.32
CA LYS A 478 -20.01 -28.85 4.00
C LYS A 478 -20.45 -28.94 5.46
N GLU A 479 -20.63 -27.80 6.13
CA GLU A 479 -21.13 -27.74 7.52
C GLU A 479 -22.65 -27.90 7.57
N ARG A 480 -23.37 -27.28 6.63
CA ARG A 480 -24.84 -27.22 6.64
C ARG A 480 -25.50 -28.34 5.86
N GLY A 481 -24.83 -28.90 4.85
CA GLY A 481 -25.42 -29.85 3.92
C GLY A 481 -26.49 -29.24 3.01
N ASN A 482 -26.83 -29.97 1.95
CA ASN A 482 -27.94 -29.62 1.08
C ASN A 482 -29.25 -30.34 1.49
N ASN A 483 -30.38 -29.95 0.88
CA ASN A 483 -31.67 -30.56 1.20
C ASN A 483 -31.76 -32.06 0.86
N LEU A 484 -30.96 -32.57 -0.07
CA LEU A 484 -30.93 -33.99 -0.45
C LEU A 484 -30.18 -34.82 0.59
N GLU A 485 -29.03 -34.33 1.06
CA GLU A 485 -28.21 -34.92 2.12
C GLU A 485 -28.97 -34.96 3.45
N LEU A 486 -29.76 -33.92 3.73
CA LEU A 486 -30.52 -33.81 4.97
C LEU A 486 -31.89 -34.51 4.92
N LYS A 487 -32.20 -35.34 3.92
CA LYS A 487 -33.52 -36.01 3.81
C LYS A 487 -33.83 -36.89 5.02
N GLU A 488 -32.83 -37.63 5.51
CA GLU A 488 -32.98 -38.61 6.59
C GLU A 488 -32.98 -37.97 7.99
N VAL A 489 -32.48 -36.74 8.10
CA VAL A 489 -32.36 -36.01 9.37
C VAL A 489 -33.73 -35.47 9.81
N LYS A 490 -34.13 -35.73 11.06
CA LYS A 490 -35.41 -35.28 11.64
C LYS A 490 -35.23 -34.11 12.61
N LYS A 491 -36.15 -33.14 12.56
CA LYS A 491 -36.18 -31.97 13.47
C LYS A 491 -36.40 -32.37 14.94
N GLY A 492 -37.16 -33.44 15.19
CA GLY A 492 -37.43 -33.96 16.53
C GLY A 492 -36.37 -34.93 17.07
N GLY A 493 -35.23 -35.11 16.40
CA GLY A 493 -34.18 -36.03 16.85
C GLY A 493 -33.56 -35.61 18.18
N ASP A 494 -33.13 -36.59 18.97
CA ASP A 494 -32.48 -36.38 20.27
C ASP A 494 -31.08 -35.76 20.10
N GLU A 495 -30.32 -36.20 19.11
CA GLU A 495 -29.01 -35.64 18.77
C GLU A 495 -29.12 -34.30 18.03
N THR A 496 -28.10 -33.46 18.23
CA THR A 496 -27.98 -32.18 17.54
C THR A 496 -27.72 -32.38 16.06
N ASN A 497 -28.50 -31.70 15.23
CA ASN A 497 -28.43 -31.77 13.79
C ASN A 497 -28.83 -30.43 13.12
N GLN A 498 -28.59 -30.33 11.82
CA GLN A 498 -28.78 -29.11 11.05
C GLN A 498 -30.24 -28.61 10.97
N LYS A 499 -31.23 -29.46 11.32
CA LYS A 499 -32.65 -29.07 11.36
C LYS A 499 -33.13 -28.64 12.75
N ASN A 500 -32.46 -29.05 13.83
CA ASN A 500 -32.86 -28.75 15.22
C ASN A 500 -31.93 -27.77 15.96
N ASP A 501 -30.84 -27.35 15.33
CA ASP A 501 -29.87 -26.39 15.87
C ASP A 501 -30.27 -24.90 15.71
N LEU A 502 -31.32 -24.63 14.94
CA LEU A 502 -31.88 -23.30 14.67
C LEU A 502 -30.86 -22.28 14.11
N PHE A 503 -29.79 -22.72 13.46
CA PHE A 503 -28.78 -21.82 12.86
C PHE A 503 -29.38 -20.86 11.82
N ASN A 504 -30.31 -21.31 10.98
CA ASN A 504 -30.98 -20.43 10.01
C ASN A 504 -31.80 -19.34 10.71
N SER A 505 -32.38 -19.64 11.88
CA SER A 505 -33.11 -18.65 12.67
C SER A 505 -32.17 -17.61 13.26
N TRP A 506 -30.96 -18.04 13.67
CA TRP A 506 -29.90 -17.11 14.07
C TRP A 506 -29.56 -16.13 12.95
N LEU A 507 -29.34 -16.61 11.72
CA LEU A 507 -29.06 -15.72 10.57
C LEU A 507 -30.14 -14.66 10.35
N LYS A 508 -31.43 -15.01 10.56
CA LYS A 508 -32.56 -14.06 10.46
C LYS A 508 -32.57 -13.01 11.58
N MET A 509 -32.18 -13.40 12.79
CA MET A 509 -32.33 -12.59 14.00
C MET A 509 -31.05 -11.88 14.46
N CYS A 510 -29.88 -12.28 13.96
CA CYS A 510 -28.57 -11.82 14.42
C CYS A 510 -28.40 -10.29 14.40
N ARG A 511 -29.15 -9.58 13.55
CA ARG A 511 -29.17 -8.10 13.53
C ARG A 511 -29.55 -7.48 14.87
N HIS A 512 -30.42 -8.13 15.63
CA HIS A 512 -31.01 -7.56 16.84
C HIS A 512 -30.07 -7.60 18.05
N SER A 513 -29.09 -8.51 18.07
CA SER A 513 -28.11 -8.60 19.16
C SER A 513 -27.09 -7.46 19.14
N ALA A 514 -26.78 -6.91 17.96
CA ALA A 514 -25.67 -5.98 17.75
C ALA A 514 -26.07 -4.62 17.14
N THR A 515 -27.31 -4.17 17.30
CA THR A 515 -27.70 -2.84 16.81
C THR A 515 -27.36 -1.76 17.83
N VAL A 516 -26.48 -0.82 17.45
CA VAL A 516 -26.14 0.39 18.21
C VAL A 516 -26.43 1.60 17.33
N ASP A 517 -27.20 2.56 17.83
CA ASP A 517 -27.64 3.75 17.08
C ASP A 517 -28.21 3.41 15.69
N ASN A 518 -29.13 2.44 15.63
CA ASN A 518 -29.77 1.93 14.40
C ASN A 518 -28.81 1.27 13.38
N TYR A 519 -27.54 1.04 13.73
CA TYR A 519 -26.58 0.35 12.86
C TYR A 519 -26.25 -1.05 13.40
N PRO A 520 -26.39 -2.13 12.60
CA PRO A 520 -26.03 -3.48 13.01
C PRO A 520 -24.52 -3.72 12.89
N PHE A 521 -23.86 -3.99 14.01
CA PHE A 521 -22.44 -4.34 14.08
C PHE A 521 -22.18 -5.84 13.85
N ILE A 522 -22.92 -6.44 12.92
CA ILE A 522 -22.79 -7.86 12.58
C ILE A 522 -22.84 -8.08 11.08
N LYS A 523 -21.92 -8.89 10.57
CA LYS A 523 -21.83 -9.29 9.16
C LYS A 523 -21.39 -10.75 9.05
N VAL A 524 -21.98 -11.48 8.13
CA VAL A 524 -21.70 -12.88 7.85
C VAL A 524 -21.32 -13.04 6.39
N PHE A 525 -20.07 -13.43 6.14
CA PHE A 525 -19.54 -13.72 4.82
C PHE A 525 -19.30 -15.23 4.70
N THR A 526 -19.96 -15.84 3.73
CA THR A 526 -19.76 -17.28 3.46
C THR A 526 -19.25 -17.47 2.03
N ASP A 527 -18.50 -18.54 1.79
CA ASP A 527 -18.17 -18.96 0.43
C ASP A 527 -18.73 -20.35 0.11
N GLU A 528 -19.04 -20.55 -1.17
CA GLU A 528 -19.44 -21.86 -1.70
C GLU A 528 -19.08 -21.99 -3.19
N GLN A 529 -19.08 -23.21 -3.71
CA GLN A 529 -18.91 -23.47 -5.14
C GLN A 529 -20.18 -23.19 -5.94
N ARG A 530 -21.33 -23.57 -5.38
CA ARG A 530 -22.65 -23.47 -6.01
C ARG A 530 -23.66 -22.94 -5.00
N PRO A 531 -24.53 -21.99 -5.37
CA PRO A 531 -25.57 -21.50 -4.47
C PRO A 531 -26.52 -22.60 -3.98
N GLU A 532 -26.80 -23.64 -4.78
CA GLU A 532 -27.77 -24.69 -4.40
C GLU A 532 -27.21 -25.69 -3.37
N SER A 533 -25.90 -25.68 -3.11
CA SER A 533 -25.30 -26.50 -2.07
C SER A 533 -25.72 -26.08 -0.67
N TRP A 534 -26.23 -24.85 -0.51
CA TRP A 534 -26.78 -24.37 0.75
C TRP A 534 -28.31 -24.41 0.72
N GLY A 535 -28.93 -24.84 1.82
CA GLY A 535 -30.39 -24.97 1.92
C GLY A 535 -31.14 -23.67 1.55
N ALA A 536 -32.25 -23.81 0.82
CA ALA A 536 -33.01 -22.70 0.24
C ALA A 536 -33.39 -21.61 1.27
N ASP A 537 -33.85 -22.02 2.46
CA ASP A 537 -34.24 -21.10 3.54
C ASP A 537 -33.10 -20.19 4.02
N ALA A 538 -31.85 -20.67 3.97
CA ALA A 538 -30.68 -19.86 4.31
C ALA A 538 -30.22 -19.02 3.12
N ARG A 539 -30.27 -19.59 1.91
CA ARG A 539 -29.89 -18.91 0.66
C ARG A 539 -30.75 -17.69 0.38
N ASP A 540 -32.07 -17.78 0.58
CA ASP A 540 -33.02 -16.70 0.29
C ASP A 540 -32.81 -15.46 1.18
N LEU A 541 -32.13 -15.62 2.33
CA LEU A 541 -31.75 -14.53 3.22
C LEU A 541 -30.52 -13.75 2.75
N CYS A 542 -29.80 -14.29 1.78
CA CYS A 542 -28.48 -13.80 1.40
C CYS A 542 -28.54 -13.11 0.03
N GLU A 543 -27.61 -12.19 -0.20
CA GLU A 543 -27.22 -11.85 -1.56
C GLU A 543 -26.14 -12.81 -2.04
N ILE A 544 -26.33 -13.34 -3.25
CA ILE A 544 -25.38 -14.21 -3.93
C ILE A 544 -24.44 -13.32 -4.75
N ILE A 545 -23.15 -13.49 -4.53
CA ILE A 545 -22.08 -12.81 -5.26
C ILE A 545 -21.35 -13.85 -6.10
N GLN A 546 -21.70 -13.92 -7.38
CA GLN A 546 -21.08 -14.85 -8.31
C GLN A 546 -19.83 -14.24 -8.95
N ILE A 547 -18.70 -14.95 -8.86
CA ILE A 547 -17.46 -14.54 -9.53
C ILE A 547 -17.52 -14.98 -11.00
N ALA A 548 -17.91 -14.04 -11.88
CA ALA A 548 -17.96 -14.28 -13.32
C ALA A 548 -16.56 -14.55 -13.89
N SER A 549 -15.59 -13.66 -13.59
CA SER A 549 -14.19 -13.84 -14.02
C SER A 549 -13.18 -13.12 -13.11
N SER A 550 -11.98 -13.67 -13.03
CA SER A 550 -10.81 -13.04 -12.39
C SER A 550 -9.88 -12.49 -13.47
N GLY A 551 -9.62 -11.19 -13.46
CA GLY A 551 -8.64 -10.58 -14.36
C GLY A 551 -7.19 -10.79 -13.91
N ASP A 552 -6.28 -10.59 -14.85
CA ASP A 552 -4.83 -10.63 -14.60
C ASP A 552 -4.37 -9.55 -13.62
N MET A 553 -3.17 -9.76 -13.07
CA MET A 553 -2.54 -8.81 -12.17
C MET A 553 -2.18 -7.53 -12.92
N LYS A 554 -2.65 -6.38 -12.42
CA LYS A 554 -2.34 -5.05 -12.91
C LYS A 554 -1.50 -4.29 -11.90
N LEU A 555 -0.76 -3.30 -12.37
CA LEU A 555 0.09 -2.46 -11.52
C LEU A 555 -0.46 -1.04 -11.40
N ALA A 556 -0.59 -0.54 -10.17
CA ALA A 556 -1.06 0.83 -9.93
C ALA A 556 0.05 1.88 -10.17
N LEU A 557 1.31 1.47 -10.22
CA LEU A 557 2.49 2.33 -10.39
C LEU A 557 2.58 2.84 -11.84
N PRO A 558 2.47 4.16 -12.09
CA PRO A 558 2.56 4.71 -13.44
C PRO A 558 3.98 4.55 -14.01
N PHE A 559 4.15 4.55 -15.34
CA PHE A 559 5.45 4.51 -16.05
C PHE A 559 6.37 3.33 -15.70
N TYR A 560 5.83 2.18 -15.29
CA TYR A 560 6.64 1.02 -14.93
C TYR A 560 6.78 -0.01 -16.05
N THR A 561 6.04 0.14 -17.15
CA THR A 561 6.05 -0.80 -18.29
C THR A 561 7.45 -1.09 -18.84
N VAL A 562 8.28 -0.06 -19.03
CA VAL A 562 9.66 -0.24 -19.54
C VAL A 562 10.53 -1.00 -18.52
N GLU A 563 10.42 -0.67 -17.23
CA GLU A 563 11.18 -1.34 -16.17
C GLU A 563 10.79 -2.82 -16.05
N ASP A 564 9.49 -3.11 -16.23
CA ASP A 564 8.96 -4.47 -16.21
C ASP A 564 9.45 -5.30 -17.40
N MET A 565 9.38 -4.75 -18.61
CA MET A 565 9.89 -5.40 -19.83
C MET A 565 11.37 -5.76 -19.71
N VAL A 566 12.20 -4.86 -19.18
CA VAL A 566 13.63 -5.11 -18.96
C VAL A 566 13.84 -6.22 -17.93
N SER A 567 13.07 -6.22 -16.84
CA SER A 567 13.15 -7.25 -15.81
C SER A 567 12.74 -8.63 -16.34
N GLU A 568 11.64 -8.70 -17.09
CA GLU A 568 11.12 -9.93 -17.66
C GLU A 568 12.07 -10.50 -18.72
N TRP A 569 12.56 -9.66 -19.64
CA TRP A 569 13.54 -10.06 -20.65
C TRP A 569 14.81 -10.63 -20.01
N ALA A 570 15.37 -9.94 -19.02
CA ALA A 570 16.57 -10.37 -18.32
C ALA A 570 16.35 -11.70 -17.57
N PHE A 571 15.18 -11.88 -16.94
CA PHE A 571 14.83 -13.11 -16.24
C PHE A 571 14.66 -14.29 -17.20
N ASN A 572 13.85 -14.14 -18.25
CA ASN A 572 13.55 -15.18 -19.22
C ASN A 572 14.80 -15.62 -19.99
N ARG A 573 15.71 -14.69 -20.31
CA ARG A 573 16.98 -15.03 -20.97
C ARG A 573 17.93 -15.77 -20.03
N PHE A 574 18.01 -15.32 -18.77
CA PHE A 574 18.89 -15.93 -17.76
C PHE A 574 18.41 -17.31 -17.33
N ILE A 575 17.10 -17.52 -17.14
CA ILE A 575 16.57 -18.79 -16.59
C ILE A 575 16.84 -19.97 -17.53
N ARG A 576 16.68 -19.76 -18.86
CA ARG A 576 17.03 -20.77 -19.87
C ARG A 576 18.52 -21.15 -19.79
N LEU A 577 19.39 -20.14 -19.78
CA LEU A 577 20.83 -20.34 -19.63
C LEU A 577 21.18 -21.02 -18.29
N TYR A 578 20.50 -20.66 -17.21
CA TYR A 578 20.76 -21.18 -15.87
C TYR A 578 20.40 -22.65 -15.72
N TYR A 579 19.27 -23.09 -16.27
CA TYR A 579 18.87 -24.49 -16.23
C TYR A 579 19.69 -25.37 -17.17
N ASP A 580 20.04 -24.88 -18.37
CA ASP A 580 21.01 -25.56 -19.25
C ASP A 580 22.37 -25.74 -18.56
N PHE A 581 22.81 -24.71 -17.84
CA PHE A 581 24.05 -24.77 -17.07
C PHE A 581 23.95 -25.76 -15.90
N ARG A 582 22.85 -25.73 -15.13
CA ARG A 582 22.58 -26.66 -14.01
C ARG A 582 22.52 -28.11 -14.46
N PHE A 583 21.99 -28.37 -15.65
CA PHE A 583 21.95 -29.72 -16.24
C PHE A 583 23.36 -30.23 -16.54
N ARG A 584 24.23 -29.38 -17.11
CA ARG A 584 25.58 -29.78 -17.51
C ARG A 584 26.59 -29.73 -16.36
N ARG A 585 26.41 -28.87 -15.36
CA ARG A 585 27.46 -28.54 -14.39
C ARG A 585 26.96 -28.36 -12.96
N GLY A 586 27.68 -28.96 -12.01
CA GLY A 586 27.49 -28.84 -10.56
C GLY A 586 28.33 -27.78 -9.85
N ASP A 587 29.28 -27.14 -10.55
CA ASP A 587 30.18 -26.11 -9.99
C ASP A 587 29.65 -24.67 -10.17
N ASN A 588 30.11 -23.73 -9.34
CA ASN A 588 29.72 -22.33 -9.41
C ASN A 588 30.72 -21.51 -10.24
N THR A 589 30.24 -20.84 -11.29
CA THR A 589 31.07 -20.04 -12.21
C THR A 589 30.87 -18.54 -12.02
N LEU A 590 31.88 -17.75 -12.38
CA LEU A 590 31.84 -16.29 -12.29
C LEU A 590 30.74 -15.67 -13.16
N LEU A 591 30.58 -16.14 -14.40
CA LEU A 591 29.57 -15.65 -15.32
C LEU A 591 28.15 -15.86 -14.77
N VAL A 592 27.84 -17.08 -14.31
CA VAL A 592 26.52 -17.37 -13.72
C VAL A 592 26.34 -16.60 -12.42
N TYR A 593 27.39 -16.45 -11.60
CA TYR A 593 27.31 -15.66 -10.37
C TYR A 593 26.95 -14.19 -10.63
N LEU A 594 27.59 -13.53 -11.59
CA LEU A 594 27.33 -12.13 -11.94
C LEU A 594 25.94 -11.95 -12.55
N LEU A 595 25.59 -12.77 -13.56
CA LEU A 595 24.28 -12.71 -14.20
C LEU A 595 23.16 -13.01 -13.19
N LYS A 596 23.32 -14.04 -12.35
CA LYS A 596 22.37 -14.35 -11.28
C LYS A 596 22.23 -13.18 -10.30
N GLY A 597 23.32 -12.49 -9.98
CA GLY A 597 23.30 -11.31 -9.11
C GLY A 597 22.45 -10.17 -9.69
N VAL A 598 22.69 -9.80 -10.94
CA VAL A 598 21.95 -8.74 -11.64
C VAL A 598 20.49 -9.14 -11.84
N THR A 599 20.22 -10.33 -12.39
CA THR A 599 18.86 -10.82 -12.62
C THR A 599 18.09 -10.98 -11.31
N ALA A 600 18.71 -11.48 -10.24
CA ALA A 600 18.06 -11.58 -8.94
C ALA A 600 17.76 -10.20 -8.35
N TRP A 601 18.61 -9.19 -8.57
CA TRP A 601 18.31 -7.82 -8.13
C TRP A 601 17.10 -7.24 -8.88
N LEU A 602 17.07 -7.36 -10.22
CA LEU A 602 15.92 -6.94 -11.05
C LEU A 602 14.64 -7.67 -10.63
N TRP A 603 14.69 -9.00 -10.54
CA TRP A 603 13.55 -9.82 -10.16
C TRP A 603 13.04 -9.49 -8.75
N LYS A 604 13.93 -9.34 -7.75
CA LYS A 604 13.53 -8.95 -6.39
C LYS A 604 12.88 -7.58 -6.35
N ARG A 605 13.40 -6.62 -7.14
CA ARG A 605 12.79 -5.29 -7.28
C ARG A 605 11.39 -5.41 -7.90
N ASN A 606 11.26 -6.18 -8.98
CA ASN A 606 10.00 -6.37 -9.67
C ASN A 606 8.94 -7.02 -8.77
N ALA A 607 9.30 -8.13 -8.12
CA ALA A 607 8.44 -8.82 -7.17
C ALA A 607 7.98 -7.91 -6.03
N ARG A 608 8.87 -7.06 -5.48
CA ARG A 608 8.49 -6.08 -4.45
C ARG A 608 7.50 -5.04 -4.95
N ILE A 609 7.64 -4.60 -6.20
CA ILE A 609 6.74 -3.60 -6.81
C ILE A 609 5.37 -4.20 -7.07
N TYR A 610 5.29 -5.40 -7.64
CA TYR A 610 4.04 -6.13 -7.84
C TYR A 610 3.35 -6.53 -6.53
N ASN A 611 4.10 -6.93 -5.51
CA ASN A 611 3.51 -7.26 -4.21
C ASN A 611 2.93 -6.04 -3.50
N ARG A 612 3.56 -4.85 -3.64
CA ARG A 612 3.11 -3.62 -2.99
C ARG A 612 2.02 -2.89 -3.76
N TYR A 613 2.16 -2.80 -5.09
CA TYR A 613 1.33 -1.95 -5.93
C TYR A 613 0.48 -2.71 -6.94
N GLY A 614 0.54 -4.05 -6.92
CA GLY A 614 -0.28 -4.90 -7.76
C GLY A 614 -1.70 -5.07 -7.21
N TYR A 615 -2.64 -5.19 -8.12
CA TYR A 615 -4.04 -5.50 -7.83
C TYR A 615 -4.66 -6.29 -8.98
N SER A 616 -5.68 -7.09 -8.69
CA SER A 616 -6.50 -7.78 -9.70
C SER A 616 -7.95 -7.35 -9.62
N ILE A 617 -8.66 -7.39 -10.74
CA ILE A 617 -10.07 -7.01 -10.82
C ILE A 617 -10.89 -8.28 -10.97
N LEU A 618 -11.78 -8.54 -10.01
CA LEU A 618 -12.83 -9.55 -10.13
C LEU A 618 -14.06 -8.89 -10.77
N LYS A 619 -14.59 -9.51 -11.83
CA LYS A 619 -15.92 -9.18 -12.35
C LYS A 619 -16.93 -10.03 -11.59
N ILE A 620 -17.80 -9.38 -10.85
CA ILE A 620 -18.79 -10.03 -9.99
C ILE A 620 -20.19 -9.73 -10.47
N GLU A 621 -21.08 -10.69 -10.27
CA GLU A 621 -22.51 -10.61 -10.54
C GLU A 621 -23.22 -10.73 -9.19
N LYS A 622 -23.93 -9.67 -8.80
CA LYS A 622 -24.70 -9.60 -7.57
C LYS A 622 -26.15 -9.94 -7.87
N GLU A 623 -26.71 -10.89 -7.13
CA GLU A 623 -28.09 -11.36 -7.28
C GLU A 623 -28.72 -11.59 -5.90
N ARG A 624 -30.05 -11.52 -5.81
CA ARG A 624 -30.78 -11.91 -4.60
C ARG A 624 -30.79 -13.43 -4.47
N GLY A 625 -30.85 -13.92 -3.23
CA GLY A 625 -30.87 -15.35 -2.91
C GLY A 625 -31.96 -16.18 -3.61
N THR A 626 -33.07 -15.55 -3.98
CA THR A 626 -34.17 -16.21 -4.69
C THR A 626 -33.87 -16.52 -6.16
N MET A 627 -32.86 -15.86 -6.75
CA MET A 627 -32.43 -15.99 -8.15
C MET A 627 -33.49 -15.65 -9.22
N ASP A 628 -34.47 -14.80 -8.88
CA ASP A 628 -35.55 -14.40 -9.80
C ASP A 628 -35.23 -13.12 -10.60
N GLY A 629 -34.05 -12.52 -10.38
CA GLY A 629 -33.73 -11.16 -10.86
C GLY A 629 -32.59 -11.11 -11.89
N LYS A 630 -32.47 -9.99 -12.62
CA LYS A 630 -31.29 -9.76 -13.46
C LYS A 630 -30.06 -9.48 -12.58
N PRO A 631 -28.93 -10.17 -12.78
CA PRO A 631 -27.73 -9.95 -11.97
C PRO A 631 -27.11 -8.58 -12.25
N GLU A 632 -26.75 -7.86 -11.19
CA GLU A 632 -26.06 -6.58 -11.27
C GLU A 632 -24.55 -6.81 -11.43
N LYS A 633 -23.97 -6.29 -12.50
CA LYS A 633 -22.53 -6.45 -12.79
C LYS A 633 -21.71 -5.40 -12.07
N LYS A 634 -20.84 -5.83 -11.15
CA LYS A 634 -19.89 -4.95 -10.45
C LYS A 634 -18.44 -5.39 -10.62
N LYS A 635 -17.52 -4.51 -10.24
CA LYS A 635 -16.08 -4.78 -10.21
C LYS A 635 -15.61 -4.74 -8.77
N TYR A 636 -14.92 -5.78 -8.34
CA TYR A 636 -14.28 -5.86 -7.03
C TYR A 636 -12.75 -5.88 -7.19
N TYR A 637 -12.03 -5.14 -6.36
CA TYR A 637 -10.60 -4.93 -6.53
C TYR A 637 -9.81 -5.66 -5.44
N LEU A 638 -9.08 -6.72 -5.78
CA LEU A 638 -8.19 -7.40 -4.85
C LEU A 638 -6.79 -6.80 -4.90
N ALA A 639 -6.38 -6.09 -3.85
CA ALA A 639 -5.05 -5.48 -3.78
C ALA A 639 -4.03 -6.43 -3.12
N ASN A 640 -2.89 -6.66 -3.77
CA ASN A 640 -1.91 -7.65 -3.31
C ASN A 640 -1.35 -7.33 -1.92
N GLY A 641 -1.06 -6.05 -1.67
CA GLY A 641 -0.53 -5.59 -0.38
C GLY A 641 -1.49 -5.81 0.79
N LYS A 642 -2.80 -5.88 0.51
CA LYS A 642 -3.83 -6.17 1.51
C LYS A 642 -3.95 -7.67 1.73
N ILE A 643 -4.22 -8.44 0.66
CA ILE A 643 -4.67 -9.84 0.78
C ILE A 643 -3.53 -10.87 0.79
N TYR A 644 -2.48 -10.70 -0.02
CA TYR A 644 -1.37 -11.66 -0.12
C TYR A 644 -0.24 -11.38 0.88
N ALA A 645 -0.51 -10.60 1.92
CA ALA A 645 0.45 -10.33 2.99
C ALA A 645 0.50 -11.48 4.02
N ASN A 646 0.26 -12.74 3.62
CA ASN A 646 -0.04 -13.88 4.50
C ASN A 646 -1.24 -13.57 5.42
N ARG A 647 -2.37 -13.14 4.83
CA ARG A 647 -3.62 -12.91 5.55
C ARG A 647 -4.34 -14.19 5.91
N PHE A 648 -4.30 -15.16 5.02
CA PHE A 648 -4.91 -16.47 5.20
C PHE A 648 -4.12 -17.46 4.34
N SER A 649 -4.33 -18.74 4.60
CA SER A 649 -3.81 -19.82 3.78
C SER A 649 -4.96 -20.41 2.98
N THR A 650 -4.77 -20.68 1.69
CA THR A 650 -5.83 -21.30 0.85
C THR A 650 -6.03 -22.78 1.18
N ASP A 651 -5.07 -23.39 1.87
CA ASP A 651 -4.99 -24.78 2.26
C ASP A 651 -5.32 -24.97 3.75
N CYS A 652 -6.43 -24.38 4.22
CA CYS A 652 -6.87 -24.41 5.62
C CYS A 652 -6.95 -25.82 6.23
N PHE A 653 -7.21 -26.84 5.38
CA PHE A 653 -7.33 -28.25 5.80
C PHE A 653 -6.07 -29.08 5.50
N SER A 654 -4.95 -28.46 5.11
CA SER A 654 -3.71 -29.18 4.78
C SER A 654 -3.23 -30.07 5.92
N ASP A 655 -3.32 -29.60 7.17
CA ASP A 655 -2.86 -30.36 8.33
C ASP A 655 -3.66 -31.65 8.57
N TYR A 656 -4.96 -31.66 8.25
CA TYR A 656 -5.77 -32.88 8.28
C TYR A 656 -5.26 -33.93 7.27
N PHE A 657 -4.94 -33.49 6.05
CA PHE A 657 -4.38 -34.39 5.03
C PHE A 657 -2.95 -34.81 5.38
N ASN A 658 -2.14 -33.92 5.97
CA ASN A 658 -0.80 -34.23 6.43
C ASN A 658 -0.81 -35.30 7.52
N ASP A 659 -1.74 -35.23 8.48
CA ASP A 659 -1.91 -36.25 9.51
C ASP A 659 -2.32 -37.61 8.91
N THR A 660 -3.28 -37.60 7.98
CA THR A 660 -3.71 -38.79 7.24
C THR A 660 -2.56 -39.42 6.44
N ALA A 661 -1.79 -38.61 5.72
CA ALA A 661 -0.65 -39.06 4.92
C ALA A 661 0.49 -39.61 5.79
N LYS A 662 0.73 -39.06 6.98
CA LYS A 662 1.71 -39.60 7.94
C LYS A 662 1.32 -40.99 8.44
N LYS A 663 0.02 -41.25 8.57
CA LYS A 663 -0.51 -42.54 9.04
C LYS A 663 -0.44 -43.64 7.97
N SER A 664 -0.48 -43.30 6.68
CA SER A 664 -0.52 -44.29 5.59
C SER A 664 0.76 -45.11 5.46
N LYS A 665 1.94 -44.57 5.84
CA LYS A 665 3.28 -45.18 5.68
C LYS A 665 3.65 -45.60 4.24
N VAL A 666 2.84 -45.21 3.25
CA VAL A 666 2.97 -45.58 1.84
C VAL A 666 3.00 -44.29 1.03
N GLY A 667 3.96 -44.17 0.10
CA GLY A 667 4.08 -43.05 -0.83
C GLY A 667 3.65 -43.42 -2.25
N LEU A 668 3.55 -42.43 -3.14
CA LEU A 668 3.16 -42.65 -4.54
C LEU A 668 4.05 -43.66 -5.28
N ARG A 669 5.33 -43.76 -4.91
CA ARG A 669 6.28 -44.74 -5.48
C ARG A 669 5.88 -46.20 -5.19
N ASP A 670 5.16 -46.42 -4.11
CA ASP A 670 4.77 -47.76 -3.67
C ASP A 670 3.43 -48.18 -4.31
N TYR A 671 2.80 -47.30 -5.09
CA TYR A 671 1.55 -47.60 -5.78
C TYR A 671 1.85 -48.46 -7.01
N ILE A 672 0.99 -49.44 -7.27
CA ILE A 672 1.13 -50.30 -8.45
C ILE A 672 0.87 -49.46 -9.70
N GLU A 673 1.82 -49.46 -10.63
CA GLU A 673 1.66 -48.87 -11.96
C GLU A 673 0.96 -49.86 -12.89
N TYR A 674 0.14 -49.37 -13.81
CA TYR A 674 -0.45 -50.24 -14.84
C TYR A 674 0.66 -50.85 -15.70
N ALA A 675 0.56 -52.14 -15.99
CA ALA A 675 1.56 -52.87 -16.77
C ALA A 675 1.61 -52.41 -18.24
N THR A 676 0.48 -51.96 -18.81
CA THR A 676 0.38 -51.51 -20.21
C THR A 676 -0.57 -50.31 -20.35
N GLU A 677 -0.68 -49.76 -21.56
CA GLU A 677 -1.60 -48.64 -21.88
C GLU A 677 -3.07 -48.95 -21.59
N LYS A 678 -3.47 -50.23 -21.64
CA LYS A 678 -4.83 -50.69 -21.33
C LYS A 678 -4.81 -51.45 -20.01
N ALA A 679 -5.59 -50.98 -19.04
CA ALA A 679 -5.79 -51.68 -17.78
C ALA A 679 -6.38 -53.08 -18.02
N SER A 680 -5.75 -54.10 -17.46
CA SER A 680 -6.28 -55.46 -17.39
C SER A 680 -7.47 -55.54 -16.44
N VAL A 681 -8.26 -56.61 -16.54
CA VAL A 681 -9.44 -56.81 -15.67
C VAL A 681 -9.06 -56.86 -14.18
N GLU A 682 -7.91 -57.46 -13.85
CA GLU A 682 -7.42 -57.52 -12.48
C GLU A 682 -7.04 -56.13 -11.96
N GLU A 683 -6.32 -55.34 -12.77
CA GLU A 683 -5.98 -53.96 -12.43
C GLU A 683 -7.21 -53.05 -12.32
N LEU A 684 -8.26 -53.29 -13.13
CA LEU A 684 -9.55 -52.60 -13.00
C LEU A 684 -10.22 -52.92 -11.65
N LYS A 685 -10.20 -54.19 -11.24
CA LYS A 685 -10.76 -54.62 -9.94
C LYS A 685 -9.97 -54.07 -8.75
N MET A 686 -8.66 -53.88 -8.88
CA MET A 686 -7.82 -53.27 -7.84
C MET A 686 -8.12 -51.78 -7.56
N GLN A 687 -8.86 -51.09 -8.43
CA GLN A 687 -9.17 -49.66 -8.27
C GLN A 687 -10.13 -49.36 -7.11
N ASN A 688 -10.88 -50.36 -6.63
CA ASN A 688 -11.98 -50.18 -5.67
C ASN A 688 -13.01 -49.12 -6.14
N SER A 689 -13.20 -48.99 -7.46
CA SER A 689 -14.10 -47.99 -8.05
C SER A 689 -15.56 -48.45 -7.97
N TYR A 690 -16.46 -47.56 -7.51
CA TYR A 690 -17.90 -47.83 -7.50
C TYR A 690 -18.45 -48.17 -8.89
N PHE A 691 -17.93 -47.53 -9.94
CA PHE A 691 -18.37 -47.78 -11.31
C PHE A 691 -17.96 -49.18 -11.80
N ILE A 692 -16.68 -49.53 -11.62
CA ILE A 692 -16.17 -50.85 -12.01
C ILE A 692 -16.84 -51.96 -11.19
N ASN A 693 -16.97 -51.74 -9.88
CA ASN A 693 -17.68 -52.67 -8.99
C ASN A 693 -19.16 -52.80 -9.37
N GLY A 694 -19.81 -51.73 -9.83
CA GLY A 694 -21.18 -51.77 -10.36
C GLY A 694 -21.29 -52.62 -11.62
N LEU A 695 -20.39 -52.44 -12.59
CA LEU A 695 -20.35 -53.23 -13.83
C LEU A 695 -20.22 -54.74 -13.58
N TYR A 696 -19.46 -55.14 -12.55
CA TYR A 696 -19.30 -56.54 -12.19
C TYR A 696 -20.37 -57.07 -11.21
N LYS A 697 -20.96 -56.20 -10.36
CA LYS A 697 -22.10 -56.59 -9.49
C LYS A 697 -23.39 -56.84 -10.26
N ASP A 698 -23.66 -56.06 -11.30
CA ASP A 698 -24.83 -56.26 -12.15
C ASP A 698 -24.67 -57.48 -13.08
N ALA A 699 -23.42 -57.92 -13.33
CA ALA A 699 -23.12 -59.13 -14.09
C ALA A 699 -23.27 -60.42 -13.26
N ASP A 700 -23.03 -60.36 -11.95
CA ASP A 700 -23.21 -61.49 -11.01
C ASP A 700 -24.64 -61.58 -10.44
N GLY A 701 -25.55 -60.68 -10.85
CA GLY A 701 -26.94 -60.58 -10.39
C GLY A 701 -27.99 -61.28 -11.25
N SER A 702 -27.58 -62.10 -12.23
CA SER A 702 -28.47 -62.99 -12.99
C SER A 702 -28.05 -64.45 -12.80
N ALA A 703 -28.42 -65.00 -11.65
CA ALA A 703 -28.57 -66.44 -11.40
C ALA A 703 -29.82 -66.66 -10.54
#